data_AF-A0A2E0Z7J4-F1
#
_entry.id   AF-A0A2E0Z7J4-F1
#
_cell.length_a   1.000
_cell.length_b   1.000
_cell.length_c   1.000
_cell.angle_alpha   90.00
_cell.angle_beta   90.00
_cell.angle_gamma   90.00
#
_symmetry.space_group_name_H-M   'P 1'
#
loop_
_entity.id
_entity.type
_entity.pdbx_description
1 polymer ?
#
loop_
_entity_poly.entity_id
_entity_poly.type
_entity_poly.pdbx_seq_one_letter_code
_entity_poly.pdbx_strand_id
1 'polypeptide(L)'
;MKNLLHQVMLMITLSSILLLVPVDSMKVETLEASSITTAEKRIGSDSESVLEDEQDISTSLDNEDYWIFTHGGSSYDKLYDAKEVNEGYVLVGSTRSYGSGQDDAWIIKLNKELEIIWEITIGDQYNDEAYELEVVGEKYIVVGKSSNIGTADDAWVAEIDASGAVSWQTSFGYEGQYETAVSVVSTDDGYALTGNGESEFFVAKLDLSGNLLWQNEFDQSGFESVVEAKYRDNEIVVGGFTTSFGAGSDDAFLMSLASEDGEVNWQRTIGTQYSEGINSFDLTSDGGYILAGFTYENSDLLADGWIVKVSSDFAIEWQKSVGAGGLDSFYSIEQTPEGSFLVVGELNGVGSPNAPWVLKYSAEGNLIWQKSYLEVGLNNKQLNSIAATSDGGFLAAGYHYEINVDVLRTDGLVIKADSNGQVGYCKQVENTNASELSTSAQFAPFSHTAAGNMYQVFGYAHSVINVTSPPLLLVCSTKSFCLSYYDESDNDKDGLSLEWEMCGYYFDDDDIVDVDLPAMGADPAYPDIFVEIDYFMSGGHDHKPGQPAIDKVVDAFEQRGFHLHVDNGPTSILRYGEASYWGDLSGGNGIIPYMGGEEYLSPRGLIFDWNYFMRYKIENFEKERLDIFRYNLFVHYLGGRSTERKPNNPEEWPGVTLEDYESDFIVAHQALVDDAHKDEDVAHLNDRIAVAFMHELGHSIGLCHSGPKSIVDDIVGLECGHALNQPQYISIMNGLLYGYTAGITYQGQRWHIDYSGPEMLSPDVDEAALDEEEGIPGDNSNIAKYQIAWMCPNDDEEEIVVHPPQSSNGSVDWDCNGEIESGEMGINVNGYEDGNDQLTALHTYDDWSNLNLRLGCIGDENKPEEDICIGYDYIPEDPNTHLYLPIILKP
;
A
#
# COMPACT_ATOMS: atom_id res chain seq x y z
N MET A 1 -45.86 44.55 -6.29
CA MET A 1 -47.08 45.14 -6.86
C MET A 1 -46.68 46.07 -8.03
N LYS A 2 -47.08 45.72 -9.26
CA LYS A 2 -47.13 46.54 -10.50
C LYS A 2 -45.80 47.14 -11.01
N ASN A 3 -45.26 46.63 -12.13
CA ASN A 3 -45.45 47.09 -13.53
C ASN A 3 -44.15 47.79 -14.01
N LEU A 4 -43.63 47.73 -15.24
CA LEU A 4 -44.00 47.13 -16.53
C LEU A 4 -42.78 47.31 -17.50
N LEU A 5 -42.57 46.36 -18.43
CA LEU A 5 -42.04 46.47 -19.82
C LEU A 5 -40.77 47.32 -20.13
N HIS A 6 -39.65 46.72 -20.60
CA HIS A 6 -39.28 46.31 -21.99
C HIS A 6 -38.95 47.45 -22.98
N GLN A 7 -37.70 47.51 -23.51
CA GLN A 7 -37.29 47.14 -24.89
C GLN A 7 -36.00 47.84 -25.41
N VAL A 8 -35.13 47.04 -26.08
CA VAL A 8 -34.36 47.31 -27.34
C VAL A 8 -33.08 48.17 -27.24
N MET A 9 -31.94 47.97 -27.95
CA MET A 9 -31.30 46.92 -28.77
C MET A 9 -30.01 47.55 -29.37
N LEU A 10 -28.96 46.74 -29.60
CA LEU A 10 -27.94 46.79 -30.67
C LEU A 10 -26.71 47.76 -30.68
N MET A 11 -25.54 47.10 -30.69
CA MET A 11 -24.24 47.28 -31.39
C MET A 11 -23.93 48.56 -32.20
N ILE A 12 -22.68 49.05 -32.10
CA ILE A 12 -21.78 49.40 -33.23
C ILE A 12 -20.30 49.18 -32.83
N THR A 13 -19.53 48.72 -33.81
CA THR A 13 -18.14 48.23 -33.87
C THR A 13 -17.08 49.28 -34.22
N LEU A 14 -15.80 48.88 -34.05
CA LEU A 14 -14.61 49.13 -34.89
C LEU A 14 -14.07 50.57 -35.08
N SER A 15 -12.80 50.82 -34.73
CA SER A 15 -11.67 50.86 -35.69
C SER A 15 -10.36 51.45 -35.11
N SER A 16 -9.32 50.60 -35.15
CA SER A 16 -7.95 50.78 -35.64
C SER A 16 -7.19 52.11 -35.45
N ILE A 17 -5.92 52.03 -35.00
CA ILE A 17 -4.73 52.56 -35.72
C ILE A 17 -3.42 51.96 -35.16
N LEU A 18 -2.65 51.44 -36.11
CA LEU A 18 -1.26 50.97 -36.08
C LEU A 18 -0.28 52.10 -35.71
N LEU A 19 0.76 51.82 -34.92
CA LEU A 19 2.15 52.24 -35.23
C LEU A 19 3.18 51.62 -34.27
N LEU A 20 4.20 51.04 -34.91
CA LEU A 20 5.36 50.31 -34.38
C LEU A 20 6.45 51.23 -33.76
N VAL A 21 7.43 50.55 -33.15
CA VAL A 21 8.87 50.86 -32.97
C VAL A 21 9.23 51.56 -31.62
N PRO A 22 10.38 51.28 -30.96
CA PRO A 22 10.86 50.02 -30.34
C PRO A 22 11.59 50.22 -28.96
N VAL A 23 11.96 49.11 -28.31
CA VAL A 23 13.24 48.83 -27.59
C VAL A 23 13.93 49.96 -26.80
N ASP A 24 14.01 49.86 -25.47
CA ASP A 24 15.27 49.53 -24.76
C ASP A 24 15.13 49.49 -23.22
N SER A 25 15.99 48.68 -22.63
CA SER A 25 16.30 48.39 -21.22
C SER A 25 16.26 49.55 -20.21
N MET A 26 15.79 49.28 -18.98
CA MET A 26 16.57 49.48 -17.73
C MET A 26 15.82 49.05 -16.46
N LYS A 27 16.56 48.39 -15.56
CA LYS A 27 16.28 48.17 -14.13
C LYS A 27 16.02 49.48 -13.38
N VAL A 28 15.25 49.42 -12.29
CA VAL A 28 15.41 50.04 -10.94
C VAL A 28 14.14 49.69 -10.15
N GLU A 29 14.20 48.81 -9.15
CA GLU A 29 14.44 49.10 -7.72
C GLU A 29 13.20 49.67 -6.98
N THR A 30 12.65 48.82 -6.11
CA THR A 30 12.06 49.05 -4.77
C THR A 30 11.22 50.29 -4.45
N LEU A 31 10.07 50.06 -3.77
CA LEU A 31 9.52 50.86 -2.67
C LEU A 31 8.53 49.97 -1.89
N GLU A 32 8.90 49.53 -0.69
CA GLU A 32 8.50 50.08 0.63
C GLU A 32 7.10 49.61 1.07
N ALA A 33 7.05 48.71 2.06
CA ALA A 33 6.94 48.97 3.50
C ALA A 33 5.47 48.86 3.94
N SER A 34 5.12 47.99 4.89
CA SER A 34 5.16 48.38 6.29
C SER A 34 5.24 47.20 7.27
N SER A 35 6.17 47.38 8.20
CA SER A 35 6.59 46.64 9.40
C SER A 35 5.58 46.52 10.56
N ILE A 36 5.88 45.60 11.51
CA ILE A 36 5.87 45.69 13.02
C ILE A 36 5.37 44.34 13.61
N THR A 37 5.98 43.61 14.56
CA THR A 37 7.16 43.76 15.45
C THR A 37 7.48 42.43 16.20
N THR A 38 8.77 42.10 16.29
CA THR A 38 9.59 41.54 17.41
C THR A 38 9.00 40.65 18.52
N ALA A 39 9.69 39.53 18.79
CA ALA A 39 10.43 39.32 20.05
C ALA A 39 11.58 38.29 19.88
N GLU A 40 12.81 38.71 20.17
CA GLU A 40 14.01 37.87 20.28
C GLU A 40 14.10 37.15 21.64
N LYS A 41 14.70 35.96 21.67
CA LYS A 41 15.56 35.54 22.80
C LYS A 41 16.78 34.77 22.28
N ARG A 42 17.95 35.41 22.37
CA ARG A 42 19.30 34.88 22.13
C ARG A 42 19.97 34.55 23.46
N ILE A 43 20.65 33.40 23.57
CA ILE A 43 21.96 33.13 24.23
C ILE A 43 22.47 31.82 23.57
N GLY A 44 23.54 31.79 22.73
CA GLY A 44 24.99 31.72 23.06
C GLY A 44 25.38 30.28 23.45
N SER A 45 26.40 29.57 22.94
CA SER A 45 27.67 29.92 22.27
C SER A 45 28.41 28.62 21.82
N ASP A 46 29.19 28.73 20.73
CA ASP A 46 30.45 28.03 20.38
C ASP A 46 30.60 26.50 20.57
N SER A 47 30.76 25.77 19.46
CA SER A 47 31.98 24.98 19.19
C SER A 47 32.08 24.58 17.71
N GLU A 48 33.19 24.96 17.07
CA GLU A 48 33.67 24.36 15.83
C GLU A 48 34.28 22.99 16.15
N SER A 49 33.86 21.94 15.44
CA SER A 49 34.69 20.75 15.24
C SER A 49 34.39 20.13 13.87
N VAL A 50 35.44 20.03 13.07
CA VAL A 50 35.55 19.35 11.78
C VAL A 50 35.88 17.87 12.02
N LEU A 51 35.04 16.95 11.51
CA LEU A 51 35.31 15.56 11.08
C LEU A 51 34.15 15.20 10.13
N GLU A 52 34.31 15.29 8.80
CA GLU A 52 34.73 14.23 7.85
C GLU A 52 33.79 13.00 7.81
N ASP A 53 33.07 12.91 6.68
CA ASP A 53 32.52 11.75 5.97
C ASP A 53 31.84 10.61 6.75
N GLU A 54 30.50 10.61 6.78
CA GLU A 54 29.71 9.39 6.56
C GLU A 54 28.56 9.72 5.60
N GLN A 55 28.43 8.89 4.56
CA GLN A 55 27.51 9.06 3.44
C GLN A 55 26.05 9.00 3.90
N ASP A 56 25.29 10.05 3.57
CA ASP A 56 23.84 9.99 3.43
C ASP A 56 23.45 8.84 2.49
N ILE A 57 22.76 7.84 3.03
CA ILE A 57 21.86 6.98 2.26
C ILE A 57 20.48 7.20 2.86
N SER A 58 19.87 8.33 2.51
CA SER A 58 18.43 8.53 2.63
C SER A 58 17.78 7.93 1.38
N THR A 59 17.21 6.73 1.49
CA THR A 59 16.22 6.25 0.52
C THR A 59 14.84 6.60 1.07
N SER A 60 14.45 7.86 0.91
CA SER A 60 13.05 8.30 1.03
C SER A 60 12.27 7.70 -0.14
N LEU A 61 11.28 6.86 0.13
CA LEU A 61 10.26 6.43 -0.84
C LEU A 61 9.01 7.30 -0.68
N ASP A 62 9.19 8.62 -0.76
CA ASP A 62 8.09 9.56 -1.02
C ASP A 62 7.92 9.63 -2.54
N ASN A 63 7.17 8.71 -3.13
CA ASN A 63 7.11 8.54 -4.59
C ASN A 63 5.84 9.16 -5.20
N GLU A 64 5.83 10.49 -5.33
CA GLU A 64 4.91 11.24 -6.21
C GLU A 64 5.17 10.95 -7.73
N ASP A 65 6.18 10.13 -8.07
CA ASP A 65 6.62 9.87 -9.43
C ASP A 65 5.97 8.65 -10.12
N TYR A 66 5.13 7.88 -9.42
CA TYR A 66 4.53 6.63 -9.93
C TYR A 66 3.02 6.62 -9.72
N TRP A 67 2.25 6.10 -10.69
CA TRP A 67 0.82 6.30 -10.73
C TRP A 67 0.10 5.35 -11.70
N ILE A 68 -1.21 5.23 -11.55
CA ILE A 68 -2.09 4.60 -12.53
C ILE A 68 -3.11 5.65 -13.01
N PHE A 69 -3.30 5.77 -14.31
CA PHE A 69 -4.24 6.71 -14.93
C PHE A 69 -5.30 5.91 -15.69
N THR A 70 -6.57 6.23 -15.44
CA THR A 70 -7.69 5.76 -16.26
C THR A 70 -8.45 6.93 -16.84
N HIS A 71 -8.78 6.82 -18.12
CA HIS A 71 -9.59 7.83 -18.82
C HIS A 71 -10.47 7.15 -19.88
N GLY A 72 -11.73 7.55 -19.91
CA GLY A 72 -12.77 6.94 -20.71
C GLY A 72 -14.15 7.52 -20.36
N GLY A 73 -15.14 7.19 -21.17
CA GLY A 73 -16.51 7.66 -21.03
C GLY A 73 -17.54 6.53 -20.96
N SER A 74 -18.72 6.75 -21.54
CA SER A 74 -19.84 5.80 -21.37
C SER A 74 -19.78 4.56 -22.27
N SER A 75 -18.77 4.43 -23.12
CA SER A 75 -18.63 3.40 -24.16
C SER A 75 -17.23 2.77 -24.18
N TYR A 76 -16.79 2.26 -25.34
CA TYR A 76 -15.48 1.62 -25.47
C TYR A 76 -14.38 2.64 -25.67
N ASP A 77 -13.46 2.73 -24.72
CA ASP A 77 -12.26 3.56 -24.79
C ASP A 77 -11.04 2.67 -24.54
N LYS A 78 -10.03 2.79 -25.41
CA LYS A 78 -8.82 1.96 -25.37
C LYS A 78 -7.61 2.83 -25.65
N LEU A 79 -6.53 2.57 -24.93
CA LEU A 79 -5.21 3.12 -25.25
C LEU A 79 -4.32 2.00 -25.79
N TYR A 80 -3.59 2.32 -26.84
CA TYR A 80 -2.68 1.39 -27.51
C TYR A 80 -1.22 1.74 -27.24
N ASP A 81 -0.88 3.04 -27.20
CA ASP A 81 0.50 3.49 -27.01
C ASP A 81 0.59 4.78 -26.17
N ALA A 82 1.75 4.97 -25.53
CA ALA A 82 2.03 6.10 -24.63
C ALA A 82 3.51 6.50 -24.64
N LYS A 83 3.79 7.81 -24.67
CA LYS A 83 5.14 8.38 -24.65
C LYS A 83 5.31 9.45 -23.59
N GLU A 84 6.44 9.40 -22.88
CA GLU A 84 6.93 10.52 -22.09
C GLU A 84 7.43 11.64 -23.01
N VAL A 85 7.08 12.89 -22.71
CA VAL A 85 7.52 14.08 -23.45
C VAL A 85 7.91 15.18 -22.47
N ASN A 86 8.53 16.25 -22.98
CA ASN A 86 8.81 17.42 -22.15
C ASN A 86 7.52 17.93 -21.47
N GLU A 87 7.52 17.94 -20.14
CA GLU A 87 6.40 18.39 -19.29
C GLU A 87 5.14 17.50 -19.35
N GLY A 88 5.26 16.19 -19.59
CA GLY A 88 4.19 15.23 -19.31
C GLY A 88 4.17 14.04 -20.26
N TYR A 89 2.98 13.63 -20.71
CA TYR A 89 2.79 12.40 -21.50
C TYR A 89 1.90 12.64 -22.72
N VAL A 90 2.04 11.82 -23.76
CA VAL A 90 1.11 11.74 -24.90
C VAL A 90 0.64 10.30 -25.06
N LEU A 91 -0.66 10.12 -25.23
CA LEU A 91 -1.32 8.81 -25.33
C LEU A 91 -2.10 8.74 -26.64
N VAL A 92 -2.15 7.56 -27.26
CA VAL A 92 -2.98 7.30 -28.44
C VAL A 92 -3.83 6.04 -28.28
N GLY A 93 -4.98 6.05 -28.94
CA GLY A 93 -5.97 5.00 -28.78
C GLY A 93 -7.18 5.14 -29.69
N SER A 94 -8.28 4.53 -29.24
CA SER A 94 -9.60 4.62 -29.88
C SER A 94 -10.67 4.89 -28.84
N THR A 95 -11.66 5.70 -29.18
CA THR A 95 -12.77 6.04 -28.29
C THR A 95 -14.10 5.96 -29.03
N ARG A 96 -15.11 5.33 -28.41
CA ARG A 96 -16.52 5.41 -28.82
C ARG A 96 -17.31 6.38 -27.94
N SER A 97 -16.68 6.85 -26.87
CA SER A 97 -17.29 7.77 -25.92
C SER A 97 -17.20 9.22 -26.40
N TYR A 98 -16.15 9.56 -27.14
CA TYR A 98 -15.87 10.90 -27.62
C TYR A 98 -15.78 10.86 -29.15
N GLY A 99 -16.43 11.80 -29.86
CA GLY A 99 -16.38 11.84 -31.32
C GLY A 99 -17.73 11.58 -32.01
N SER A 100 -17.69 11.09 -33.24
CA SER A 100 -18.78 11.19 -34.22
C SER A 100 -19.11 9.90 -34.96
N GLY A 101 -19.10 8.73 -34.33
CA GLY A 101 -19.44 7.52 -35.09
C GLY A 101 -19.41 6.25 -34.29
N GLN A 102 -18.63 5.30 -34.81
CA GLN A 102 -18.19 4.15 -34.04
C GLN A 102 -16.92 4.56 -33.28
N ASP A 103 -15.83 3.81 -33.38
CA ASP A 103 -14.59 4.16 -32.70
C ASP A 103 -13.90 5.31 -33.46
N ASP A 104 -13.48 6.37 -32.77
CA ASP A 104 -12.73 7.50 -33.31
C ASP A 104 -11.27 7.43 -32.81
N ALA A 105 -10.30 7.88 -33.63
CA ALA A 105 -8.90 7.90 -33.23
C ALA A 105 -8.70 8.92 -32.10
N TRP A 106 -8.13 8.49 -30.99
CA TRP A 106 -8.04 9.28 -29.76
C TRP A 106 -6.61 9.66 -29.45
N ILE A 107 -6.35 10.95 -29.20
CA ILE A 107 -5.02 11.45 -28.84
C ILE A 107 -5.16 12.36 -27.63
N ILE A 108 -4.36 12.10 -26.59
CA ILE A 108 -4.43 12.81 -25.31
C ILE A 108 -3.04 13.33 -24.94
N LYS A 109 -2.94 14.60 -24.55
CA LYS A 109 -1.75 15.17 -23.90
C LYS A 109 -2.04 15.41 -22.43
N LEU A 110 -1.17 14.87 -21.59
CA LEU A 110 -1.18 15.07 -20.15
C LEU A 110 0.01 15.95 -19.72
N ASN A 111 -0.15 16.71 -18.63
CA ASN A 111 0.98 17.26 -17.89
C ASN A 111 1.60 16.19 -16.97
N LYS A 112 2.61 16.55 -16.16
CA LYS A 112 3.26 15.61 -15.24
C LYS A 112 2.32 15.17 -14.11
N GLU A 113 1.37 16.03 -13.77
CA GLU A 113 0.33 15.83 -12.76
C GLU A 113 -0.88 15.04 -13.31
N LEU A 114 -0.80 14.51 -14.53
CA LEU A 114 -1.85 13.72 -15.22
C LEU A 114 -3.14 14.49 -15.50
N GLU A 115 -3.07 15.81 -15.50
CA GLU A 115 -4.16 16.65 -15.97
C GLU A 115 -4.10 16.70 -17.50
N ILE A 116 -5.27 16.57 -18.12
CA ILE A 116 -5.41 16.68 -19.57
C ILE A 116 -5.15 18.14 -19.97
N ILE A 117 -4.06 18.36 -20.69
CA ILE A 117 -3.74 19.64 -21.33
C ILE A 117 -4.68 19.83 -22.53
N TRP A 118 -4.79 18.78 -23.35
CA TRP A 118 -5.75 18.71 -24.44
C TRP A 118 -6.02 17.24 -24.79
N GLU A 119 -7.21 17.00 -25.33
CA GLU A 119 -7.58 15.74 -25.98
C GLU A 119 -8.28 16.06 -27.29
N ILE A 120 -8.03 15.24 -28.30
CA ILE A 120 -8.67 15.36 -29.62
C ILE A 120 -9.14 14.00 -30.09
N THR A 121 -10.22 14.02 -30.86
CA THR A 121 -10.67 12.87 -31.63
C THR A 121 -10.59 13.18 -33.13
N ILE A 122 -10.12 12.21 -33.90
CA ILE A 122 -10.02 12.30 -35.35
C ILE A 122 -10.74 11.09 -35.92
N GLY A 123 -11.85 11.33 -36.60
CA GLY A 123 -12.64 10.25 -37.20
C GLY A 123 -13.94 10.76 -37.81
N ASP A 124 -14.70 9.83 -38.41
CA ASP A 124 -16.02 10.08 -38.95
C ASP A 124 -17.09 9.13 -38.36
N GLN A 125 -18.14 8.80 -39.12
CA GLN A 125 -19.20 7.90 -38.64
C GLN A 125 -18.79 6.41 -38.59
N TYR A 126 -17.62 6.07 -39.12
CA TYR A 126 -17.06 4.73 -39.22
C TYR A 126 -15.98 4.51 -38.15
N ASN A 127 -15.07 3.55 -38.35
CA ASN A 127 -14.04 3.22 -37.36
C ASN A 127 -12.73 3.91 -37.74
N ASP A 128 -12.19 4.65 -36.80
CA ASP A 128 -10.90 5.31 -36.86
C ASP A 128 -10.16 4.95 -35.57
N GLU A 129 -8.92 4.47 -35.67
CA GLU A 129 -8.15 4.06 -34.50
C GLU A 129 -6.70 4.57 -34.65
N ALA A 130 -6.11 5.08 -33.57
CA ALA A 130 -4.70 5.45 -33.52
C ALA A 130 -3.92 4.38 -32.75
N TYR A 131 -3.02 3.68 -33.43
CA TYR A 131 -2.32 2.51 -32.90
C TYR A 131 -0.96 2.85 -32.29
N GLU A 132 -0.21 3.78 -32.88
CA GLU A 132 1.15 4.10 -32.45
C GLU A 132 1.46 5.60 -32.66
N LEU A 133 2.36 6.14 -31.84
CA LEU A 133 2.85 7.51 -31.98
C LEU A 133 4.39 7.62 -31.92
N GLU A 134 4.95 8.51 -32.73
CA GLU A 134 6.37 8.90 -32.71
C GLU A 134 6.51 10.38 -32.35
N VAL A 135 7.43 10.70 -31.43
CA VAL A 135 7.67 12.08 -30.94
C VAL A 135 8.84 12.69 -31.70
N VAL A 136 8.61 13.79 -32.42
CA VAL A 136 9.63 14.50 -33.21
C VAL A 136 9.70 15.96 -32.79
N GLY A 137 10.56 16.23 -31.80
CA GLY A 137 10.62 17.55 -31.16
C GLY A 137 9.35 17.82 -30.37
N GLU A 138 8.58 18.83 -30.77
CA GLU A 138 7.26 19.16 -30.16
C GLU A 138 6.08 18.67 -31.01
N LYS A 139 6.33 17.80 -32.01
CA LYS A 139 5.32 17.24 -32.90
C LYS A 139 5.11 15.76 -32.63
N TYR A 140 3.94 15.27 -33.00
CA TYR A 140 3.55 13.87 -32.81
C TYR A 140 3.09 13.30 -34.15
N ILE A 141 3.74 12.23 -34.60
CA ILE A 141 3.33 11.48 -35.79
C ILE A 141 2.53 10.28 -35.33
N VAL A 142 1.26 10.22 -35.68
CA VAL A 142 0.33 9.20 -35.23
C VAL A 142 -0.06 8.35 -36.42
N VAL A 143 -0.07 7.03 -36.26
CA VAL A 143 -0.50 6.09 -37.30
C VAL A 143 -1.63 5.20 -36.81
N GLY A 144 -2.42 4.69 -37.76
CA GLY A 144 -3.48 3.75 -37.46
C GLY A 144 -4.30 3.39 -38.69
N LYS A 145 -5.62 3.35 -38.52
CA LYS A 145 -6.56 3.15 -39.62
C LYS A 145 -7.65 4.21 -39.62
N SER A 146 -8.16 4.51 -40.81
CA SER A 146 -9.33 5.36 -40.99
C SER A 146 -10.24 4.80 -42.07
N SER A 147 -11.53 4.64 -41.76
CA SER A 147 -12.54 4.24 -42.75
C SER A 147 -13.08 5.42 -43.59
N ASN A 148 -12.54 6.63 -43.43
CA ASN A 148 -13.06 7.87 -44.06
C ASN A 148 -12.74 7.99 -45.56
N ILE A 149 -11.76 7.25 -46.08
CA ILE A 149 -11.22 7.45 -47.43
C ILE A 149 -11.55 6.30 -48.40
N GLY A 150 -12.51 5.44 -48.08
CA GLY A 150 -12.89 4.38 -48.98
C GLY A 150 -14.06 3.58 -48.47
N THR A 151 -14.53 2.62 -49.27
CA THR A 151 -15.52 1.64 -48.80
C THR A 151 -14.91 0.58 -47.84
N ALA A 152 -13.65 0.74 -47.44
CA ALA A 152 -12.84 -0.13 -46.60
C ALA A 152 -11.83 0.70 -45.78
N ASP A 153 -11.20 0.10 -44.77
CA ASP A 153 -10.25 0.79 -43.88
C ASP A 153 -8.94 1.07 -44.63
N ASP A 154 -8.46 2.33 -44.62
CA ASP A 154 -7.16 2.68 -45.19
C ASP A 154 -6.14 2.92 -44.05
N ALA A 155 -4.87 2.63 -44.32
CA ALA A 155 -3.79 3.00 -43.41
C ALA A 155 -3.72 4.51 -43.26
N TRP A 156 -3.78 5.01 -42.03
CA TRP A 156 -3.88 6.44 -41.75
C TRP A 156 -2.62 6.94 -41.02
N VAL A 157 -2.23 8.16 -41.33
CA VAL A 157 -1.15 8.88 -40.63
C VAL A 157 -1.51 10.36 -40.47
N ALA A 158 -1.14 10.93 -39.34
CA ALA A 158 -1.29 12.36 -39.07
C ALA A 158 -0.08 12.94 -38.33
N GLU A 159 0.22 14.20 -38.61
CA GLU A 159 1.08 15.03 -37.77
C GLU A 159 0.21 15.94 -36.91
N ILE A 160 0.41 15.86 -35.60
CA ILE A 160 -0.21 16.71 -34.59
C ILE A 160 0.85 17.68 -34.07
N ASP A 161 0.51 18.96 -34.00
CA ASP A 161 1.39 19.96 -33.41
C ASP A 161 1.31 19.99 -31.87
N ALA A 162 2.18 20.77 -31.24
CA ALA A 162 2.26 20.89 -29.79
C ALA A 162 0.93 21.33 -29.11
N SER A 163 0.04 21.99 -29.86
CA SER A 163 -1.26 22.47 -29.36
C SER A 163 -2.40 21.46 -29.52
N GLY A 164 -2.12 20.29 -30.11
CA GLY A 164 -3.13 19.30 -30.45
C GLY A 164 -3.82 19.56 -31.79
N ALA A 165 -3.33 20.51 -32.61
CA ALA A 165 -3.93 20.74 -33.92
C ALA A 165 -3.32 19.80 -34.98
N VAL A 166 -4.16 19.24 -35.84
CA VAL A 166 -3.72 18.43 -36.99
C VAL A 166 -3.02 19.34 -37.99
N SER A 167 -1.71 19.19 -38.14
CA SER A 167 -0.89 19.91 -39.11
C SER A 167 -1.13 19.39 -40.52
N TRP A 168 -1.15 18.07 -40.67
CA TRP A 168 -1.53 17.37 -41.88
C TRP A 168 -1.97 15.95 -41.52
N GLN A 169 -2.75 15.34 -42.39
CA GLN A 169 -3.08 13.92 -42.33
C GLN A 169 -3.26 13.39 -43.75
N THR A 170 -2.98 12.10 -43.93
CA THR A 170 -3.18 11.41 -45.18
C THR A 170 -3.49 9.94 -44.92
N SER A 171 -4.14 9.29 -45.88
CA SER A 171 -4.30 7.84 -45.89
C SER A 171 -3.61 7.20 -47.09
N PHE A 172 -3.31 5.91 -46.94
CA PHE A 172 -2.72 5.05 -47.94
C PHE A 172 -3.52 3.74 -47.97
N GLY A 173 -3.95 3.34 -49.15
CA GLY A 173 -4.73 2.13 -49.33
C GLY A 173 -5.24 2.03 -50.76
N TYR A 174 -5.78 0.87 -51.11
CA TYR A 174 -6.38 0.62 -52.41
C TYR A 174 -7.90 0.64 -52.31
N GLU A 175 -8.56 1.11 -53.38
CA GLU A 175 -10.01 1.20 -53.42
C GLU A 175 -10.65 -0.18 -53.15
N GLY A 176 -11.24 -0.32 -51.95
CA GLY A 176 -11.96 -1.52 -51.51
C GLY A 176 -11.11 -2.58 -50.82
N GLN A 177 -9.86 -2.30 -50.48
CA GLN A 177 -8.99 -3.17 -49.67
C GLN A 177 -8.86 -2.61 -48.24
N TYR A 178 -8.55 -3.49 -47.29
CA TYR A 178 -8.31 -3.10 -45.90
C TYR A 178 -6.82 -2.95 -45.67
N GLU A 179 -6.37 -1.77 -45.27
CA GLU A 179 -5.01 -1.48 -44.87
C GLU A 179 -4.99 -0.83 -43.49
N THR A 180 -3.96 -1.13 -42.69
CA THR A 180 -3.78 -0.57 -41.36
C THR A 180 -2.31 -0.32 -41.12
N ALA A 181 -1.94 0.93 -40.82
CA ALA A 181 -0.60 1.24 -40.34
C ALA A 181 -0.52 0.87 -38.85
N VAL A 182 0.45 0.03 -38.50
CA VAL A 182 0.64 -0.45 -37.13
C VAL A 182 1.81 0.22 -36.43
N SER A 183 2.83 0.67 -37.19
CA SER A 183 4.02 1.27 -36.58
C SER A 183 4.66 2.38 -37.40
N VAL A 184 5.31 3.32 -36.71
CA VAL A 184 5.95 4.51 -37.29
C VAL A 184 7.25 4.86 -36.58
N VAL A 185 8.27 5.21 -37.35
CA VAL A 185 9.57 5.65 -36.83
C VAL A 185 10.09 6.87 -37.56
N SER A 186 10.74 7.78 -36.83
CA SER A 186 11.45 8.90 -37.42
C SER A 186 12.75 8.44 -38.10
N THR A 187 13.07 9.10 -39.20
CA THR A 187 14.29 8.84 -39.98
C THR A 187 15.04 10.16 -40.17
N ASP A 188 16.26 10.11 -40.72
CA ASP A 188 17.07 11.30 -40.95
C ASP A 188 16.37 12.39 -41.80
N ASP A 189 15.43 12.02 -42.68
CA ASP A 189 14.81 12.92 -43.67
C ASP A 189 13.26 12.85 -43.74
N GLY A 190 12.62 12.15 -42.81
CA GLY A 190 11.17 12.01 -42.77
C GLY A 190 10.71 10.89 -41.85
N TYR A 191 9.74 10.10 -42.29
CA TYR A 191 9.13 9.03 -41.48
C TYR A 191 9.11 7.71 -42.26
N ALA A 192 9.17 6.59 -41.56
CA ALA A 192 8.91 5.27 -42.12
C ALA A 192 7.74 4.65 -41.34
N LEU A 193 6.81 4.02 -42.05
CA LEU A 193 5.68 3.32 -41.45
C LEU A 193 5.51 1.94 -42.05
N THR A 194 4.97 1.02 -41.25
CA THR A 194 4.65 -0.34 -41.68
C THR A 194 3.25 -0.72 -41.23
N GLY A 195 2.65 -1.67 -41.92
CA GLY A 195 1.26 -2.03 -41.72
C GLY A 195 0.86 -3.30 -42.44
N ASN A 196 -0.33 -3.78 -42.12
CA ASN A 196 -0.91 -4.99 -42.66
C ASN A 196 -2.09 -4.63 -43.56
N GLY A 197 -2.34 -5.40 -44.62
CA GLY A 197 -3.49 -5.16 -45.48
C GLY A 197 -3.97 -6.36 -46.30
N GLU A 198 -4.58 -6.13 -47.47
CA GLU A 198 -4.86 -7.23 -48.42
C GLU A 198 -3.59 -7.83 -49.04
N SER A 199 -2.54 -7.02 -49.18
CA SER A 199 -1.17 -7.51 -49.27
C SER A 199 -0.70 -7.91 -47.86
N GLU A 200 0.05 -9.00 -47.70
CA GLU A 200 0.41 -9.55 -46.38
C GLU A 200 0.93 -8.43 -45.45
N PHE A 201 1.88 -7.62 -45.92
CA PHE A 201 2.25 -6.36 -45.27
C PHE A 201 2.86 -5.32 -46.23
N PHE A 202 2.97 -4.08 -45.79
CA PHE A 202 3.64 -2.99 -46.51
C PHE A 202 4.63 -2.22 -45.65
N VAL A 203 5.59 -1.57 -46.32
CA VAL A 203 6.50 -0.58 -45.73
C VAL A 203 6.47 0.66 -46.62
N ALA A 204 6.29 1.83 -46.02
CA ALA A 204 6.24 3.11 -46.73
C ALA A 204 7.15 4.15 -46.08
N LYS A 205 7.69 5.04 -46.91
CA LYS A 205 8.52 6.17 -46.48
C LYS A 205 7.86 7.47 -46.87
N LEU A 206 7.80 8.40 -45.92
CA LEU A 206 7.30 9.75 -46.10
C LEU A 206 8.43 10.78 -45.94
N ASP A 207 8.26 11.93 -46.58
CA ASP A 207 9.02 13.13 -46.25
C ASP A 207 8.47 13.83 -44.98
N LEU A 208 9.18 14.86 -44.51
CA LEU A 208 8.77 15.66 -43.34
C LEU A 208 7.44 16.41 -43.51
N SER A 209 6.87 16.46 -44.71
CA SER A 209 5.56 17.07 -45.00
C SER A 209 4.45 16.04 -45.17
N GLY A 210 4.74 14.75 -44.92
CA GLY A 210 3.78 13.65 -45.06
C GLY A 210 3.59 13.17 -46.50
N ASN A 211 4.40 13.61 -47.46
CA ASN A 211 4.29 13.12 -48.84
C ASN A 211 4.97 11.76 -48.97
N LEU A 212 4.30 10.83 -49.66
CA LEU A 212 4.85 9.51 -49.98
C LEU A 212 6.08 9.63 -50.89
N LEU A 213 7.21 9.09 -50.43
CA LEU A 213 8.45 8.96 -51.21
C LEU A 213 8.49 7.62 -51.94
N TRP A 214 8.26 6.53 -51.22
CA TRP A 214 8.14 5.18 -51.77
C TRP A 214 7.27 4.29 -50.87
N GLN A 215 6.73 3.23 -51.45
CA GLN A 215 5.95 2.18 -50.77
C GLN A 215 6.30 0.84 -51.42
N ASN A 216 6.57 -0.16 -50.59
CA ASN A 216 6.77 -1.54 -50.99
C ASN A 216 5.72 -2.42 -50.33
N GLU A 217 5.10 -3.27 -51.13
CA GLU A 217 4.20 -4.32 -50.70
C GLU A 217 4.89 -5.66 -50.80
N PHE A 218 4.67 -6.49 -49.78
CA PHE A 218 5.23 -7.82 -49.69
C PHE A 218 4.05 -8.80 -49.74
N ASP A 219 3.99 -9.54 -50.85
CA ASP A 219 3.03 -10.59 -51.16
C ASP A 219 3.83 -11.84 -51.57
N GLN A 220 4.30 -12.56 -50.57
CA GLN A 220 4.99 -13.84 -50.70
C GLN A 220 3.96 -14.97 -50.77
N SER A 221 4.40 -16.23 -50.78
CA SER A 221 3.47 -17.35 -50.82
C SER A 221 3.14 -17.82 -49.41
N GLY A 222 2.22 -17.13 -48.72
CA GLY A 222 1.61 -17.60 -47.47
C GLY A 222 0.91 -16.49 -46.71
N PHE A 223 1.23 -16.33 -45.42
CA PHE A 223 0.66 -15.30 -44.56
C PHE A 223 1.78 -14.72 -43.71
N GLU A 224 1.96 -13.40 -43.81
CA GLU A 224 2.92 -12.60 -43.06
C GLU A 224 2.15 -11.48 -42.38
N SER A 225 2.56 -11.13 -41.17
CA SER A 225 2.05 -9.95 -40.48
C SER A 225 3.23 -9.25 -39.84
N VAL A 226 3.34 -7.93 -40.04
CA VAL A 226 4.28 -7.06 -39.33
C VAL A 226 3.63 -6.49 -38.09
N VAL A 227 4.45 -6.27 -37.07
CA VAL A 227 4.03 -5.71 -35.77
C VAL A 227 4.70 -4.38 -35.48
N GLU A 228 5.93 -4.15 -35.95
CA GLU A 228 6.74 -3.01 -35.52
C GLU A 228 7.82 -2.63 -36.54
N ALA A 229 8.23 -1.36 -36.54
CA ALA A 229 9.37 -0.83 -37.31
C ALA A 229 10.40 -0.13 -36.41
N LYS A 230 11.68 -0.20 -36.80
CA LYS A 230 12.83 0.46 -36.16
C LYS A 230 13.75 1.09 -37.20
N TYR A 231 14.44 2.17 -36.83
CA TYR A 231 15.39 2.86 -37.70
C TYR A 231 16.78 2.94 -37.06
N ARG A 232 17.81 2.49 -37.79
CA ARG A 232 19.22 2.60 -37.37
C ARG A 232 20.12 2.56 -38.59
N ASP A 233 21.14 3.42 -38.61
CA ASP A 233 22.19 3.44 -39.65
C ASP A 233 21.64 3.50 -41.09
N ASN A 234 20.58 4.30 -41.31
CA ASN A 234 19.88 4.45 -42.59
C ASN A 234 19.16 3.19 -43.11
N GLU A 235 18.91 2.23 -42.21
CA GLU A 235 18.10 1.04 -42.46
C GLU A 235 16.78 1.12 -41.68
N ILE A 236 15.69 0.72 -42.33
CA ILE A 236 14.38 0.49 -41.71
C ILE A 236 14.29 -1.01 -41.46
N VAL A 237 14.18 -1.42 -40.21
CA VAL A 237 13.99 -2.82 -39.81
C VAL A 237 12.53 -3.02 -39.43
N VAL A 238 11.86 -4.00 -40.02
CA VAL A 238 10.51 -4.42 -39.65
C VAL A 238 10.53 -5.83 -39.08
N GLY A 239 9.64 -6.11 -38.15
CA GLY A 239 9.51 -7.41 -37.50
C GLY A 239 8.07 -7.90 -37.50
N GLY A 240 7.89 -9.21 -37.44
CA GLY A 240 6.59 -9.84 -37.50
C GLY A 240 6.66 -11.36 -37.46
N PHE A 241 5.57 -12.02 -37.88
CA PHE A 241 5.54 -13.47 -38.06
C PHE A 241 5.20 -13.86 -39.51
N THR A 242 5.68 -15.03 -39.93
CA THR A 242 5.50 -15.60 -41.27
C THR A 242 5.03 -17.04 -41.17
N THR A 243 4.22 -17.49 -42.13
CA THR A 243 3.89 -18.91 -42.33
C THR A 243 4.51 -19.49 -43.60
N SER A 244 5.21 -18.65 -44.36
CA SER A 244 5.68 -18.95 -45.71
C SER A 244 7.11 -19.48 -45.74
N PHE A 245 7.93 -19.10 -44.77
CA PHE A 245 9.34 -19.47 -44.68
C PHE A 245 9.80 -19.54 -43.23
N GLY A 246 10.71 -20.47 -42.95
CA GLY A 246 11.19 -20.73 -41.59
C GLY A 246 11.10 -22.20 -41.23
N ALA A 247 11.22 -22.50 -39.94
CA ALA A 247 11.20 -23.85 -39.41
C ALA A 247 10.03 -23.99 -38.42
N GLY A 248 8.86 -24.35 -38.96
CA GLY A 248 7.65 -24.44 -38.16
C GLY A 248 6.41 -24.28 -39.02
N SER A 249 5.28 -23.99 -38.36
CA SER A 249 4.08 -23.47 -39.03
C SER A 249 4.09 -21.95 -39.09
N ASP A 250 4.46 -21.30 -37.98
CA ASP A 250 4.65 -19.86 -37.87
C ASP A 250 6.07 -19.61 -37.36
N ASP A 251 6.77 -18.63 -37.92
CA ASP A 251 8.11 -18.23 -37.51
C ASP A 251 8.18 -16.72 -37.32
N ALA A 252 8.92 -16.25 -36.31
CA ALA A 252 9.23 -14.82 -36.21
C ALA A 252 10.22 -14.44 -37.32
N PHE A 253 10.07 -13.25 -37.90
CA PHE A 253 10.99 -12.73 -38.89
C PHE A 253 11.39 -11.28 -38.60
N LEU A 254 12.58 -10.92 -39.09
CA LEU A 254 13.06 -9.55 -39.22
C LEU A 254 13.46 -9.30 -40.67
N MET A 255 13.20 -8.09 -41.15
CA MET A 255 13.59 -7.64 -42.49
C MET A 255 14.15 -6.21 -42.42
N SER A 256 15.28 -5.97 -43.10
CA SER A 256 15.85 -4.63 -43.26
C SER A 256 15.68 -4.13 -44.69
N LEU A 257 15.31 -2.87 -44.82
CA LEU A 257 15.16 -2.13 -46.05
C LEU A 257 16.04 -0.89 -46.03
N ALA A 258 16.62 -0.54 -47.18
CA ALA A 258 17.32 0.72 -47.34
C ALA A 258 16.33 1.90 -47.26
N SER A 259 16.62 2.91 -46.43
CA SER A 259 15.72 4.06 -46.26
C SER A 259 15.55 4.90 -47.55
N GLU A 260 16.53 4.90 -48.44
CA GLU A 260 16.54 5.75 -49.65
C GLU A 260 15.54 5.29 -50.73
N ASP A 261 15.44 3.98 -50.96
CA ASP A 261 14.66 3.40 -52.06
C ASP A 261 13.80 2.20 -51.67
N GLY A 262 13.86 1.76 -50.41
CA GLY A 262 13.10 0.62 -49.89
C GLY A 262 13.62 -0.73 -50.37
N GLU A 263 14.81 -0.81 -50.98
CA GLU A 263 15.38 -2.09 -51.40
C GLU A 263 15.67 -2.98 -50.19
N VAL A 264 15.28 -4.26 -50.26
CA VAL A 264 15.50 -5.22 -49.16
C VAL A 264 16.98 -5.56 -49.05
N ASN A 265 17.59 -5.22 -47.91
CA ASN A 265 18.97 -5.56 -47.59
C ASN A 265 19.09 -7.02 -47.16
N TRP A 266 18.22 -7.44 -46.24
CA TRP A 266 18.19 -8.80 -45.71
C TRP A 266 16.83 -9.13 -45.08
N GLN A 267 16.54 -10.43 -45.01
CA GLN A 267 15.39 -11.02 -44.32
C GLN A 267 15.86 -12.27 -43.59
N ARG A 268 15.41 -12.46 -42.34
CA ARG A 268 15.81 -13.57 -41.46
C ARG A 268 14.62 -14.08 -40.69
N THR A 269 14.57 -15.39 -40.47
CA THR A 269 13.67 -16.01 -39.49
C THR A 269 14.41 -16.34 -38.21
N ILE A 270 13.69 -16.25 -37.11
CA ILE A 270 14.15 -16.54 -35.76
C ILE A 270 13.08 -17.44 -35.15
N GLY A 271 13.45 -18.66 -34.80
CA GLY A 271 12.50 -19.69 -34.41
C GLY A 271 13.15 -21.06 -34.34
N THR A 272 12.36 -22.08 -33.99
CA THR A 272 12.83 -23.45 -33.77
C THR A 272 12.29 -24.41 -34.81
N GLN A 273 11.54 -25.45 -34.43
CA GLN A 273 10.75 -26.30 -35.34
C GLN A 273 9.25 -26.22 -35.00
N TYR A 274 8.90 -25.40 -34.01
CA TYR A 274 7.55 -25.19 -33.48
C TYR A 274 6.97 -23.89 -34.07
N SER A 275 5.75 -23.50 -33.68
CA SER A 275 5.25 -22.17 -34.03
C SER A 275 5.84 -21.15 -33.07
N GLU A 276 6.52 -20.14 -33.60
CA GLU A 276 6.93 -18.94 -32.88
C GLU A 276 6.47 -17.68 -33.62
N GLY A 277 6.04 -16.68 -32.87
CA GLY A 277 5.70 -15.35 -33.39
C GLY A 277 6.15 -14.27 -32.44
N ILE A 278 6.31 -13.06 -32.96
CA ILE A 278 6.66 -11.87 -32.15
C ILE A 278 5.54 -10.84 -32.22
N ASN A 279 5.32 -10.19 -31.08
CA ASN A 279 4.43 -9.04 -30.96
C ASN A 279 5.23 -7.72 -30.82
N SER A 280 6.49 -7.80 -30.42
CA SER A 280 7.38 -6.63 -30.35
C SER A 280 8.86 -7.04 -30.48
N PHE A 281 9.68 -6.12 -30.96
CA PHE A 281 11.14 -6.24 -30.95
C PHE A 281 11.85 -4.90 -30.79
N ASP A 282 13.07 -4.95 -30.27
CA ASP A 282 13.91 -3.78 -30.10
C ASP A 282 15.37 -4.01 -30.57
N LEU A 283 16.02 -2.91 -30.92
CA LEU A 283 17.41 -2.83 -31.31
C LEU A 283 18.29 -2.77 -30.05
N THR A 284 19.16 -3.75 -29.84
CA THR A 284 20.04 -3.71 -28.67
C THR A 284 21.26 -2.82 -28.90
N SER A 285 21.75 -2.20 -27.82
CA SER A 285 22.90 -1.28 -27.76
C SER A 285 24.22 -1.92 -28.20
N ASP A 286 24.33 -3.24 -28.12
CA ASP A 286 25.45 -4.04 -28.65
C ASP A 286 25.35 -4.31 -30.17
N GLY A 287 24.32 -3.80 -30.84
CA GLY A 287 24.08 -3.96 -32.28
C GLY A 287 23.21 -5.16 -32.67
N GLY A 288 22.74 -5.95 -31.70
CA GLY A 288 21.80 -7.05 -31.91
C GLY A 288 20.32 -6.65 -31.89
N TYR A 289 19.48 -7.63 -31.57
CA TYR A 289 18.02 -7.52 -31.46
C TYR A 289 17.51 -8.32 -30.26
N ILE A 290 16.44 -7.83 -29.63
CA ILE A 290 15.66 -8.54 -28.61
C ILE A 290 14.21 -8.63 -29.10
N LEU A 291 13.58 -9.79 -28.98
CA LEU A 291 12.24 -10.04 -29.49
C LEU A 291 11.37 -10.68 -28.41
N ALA A 292 10.08 -10.33 -28.40
CA ALA A 292 9.10 -10.90 -27.49
C ALA A 292 7.79 -11.26 -28.22
N GLY A 293 7.18 -12.37 -27.81
CA GLY A 293 5.91 -12.84 -28.36
C GLY A 293 5.49 -14.17 -27.73
N PHE A 294 5.25 -15.17 -28.56
CA PHE A 294 4.70 -16.46 -28.17
C PHE A 294 5.41 -17.64 -28.83
N THR A 295 5.36 -18.81 -28.19
CA THR A 295 5.84 -20.08 -28.74
C THR A 295 4.89 -21.24 -28.38
N TYR A 296 4.79 -22.24 -29.24
CA TYR A 296 4.05 -23.50 -29.01
C TYR A 296 5.00 -24.68 -28.88
N GLU A 297 5.87 -24.66 -27.86
CA GLU A 297 6.81 -25.76 -27.62
C GLU A 297 6.08 -27.09 -27.36
N ASN A 298 6.69 -28.21 -27.78
CA ASN A 298 6.30 -29.57 -27.40
C ASN A 298 4.87 -30.04 -27.70
N SER A 299 4.18 -29.45 -28.69
CA SER A 299 2.81 -29.83 -29.08
C SER A 299 1.76 -29.63 -27.98
N ASP A 300 2.05 -28.76 -27.01
CA ASP A 300 1.02 -28.27 -26.10
C ASP A 300 0.02 -27.42 -26.88
N LEU A 301 -1.27 -27.55 -26.54
CA LEU A 301 -2.35 -26.80 -27.19
C LEU A 301 -2.38 -25.33 -26.75
N LEU A 302 -1.44 -24.91 -25.90
CA LEU A 302 -1.40 -23.62 -25.25
C LEU A 302 -0.04 -22.97 -25.52
N ALA A 303 -0.04 -21.69 -25.89
CA ALA A 303 1.17 -20.92 -26.13
C ALA A 303 1.81 -20.49 -24.80
N ASP A 304 3.13 -20.47 -24.76
CA ASP A 304 3.93 -19.82 -23.71
C ASP A 304 4.49 -18.49 -24.22
N GLY A 305 4.75 -17.54 -23.31
CA GLY A 305 5.43 -16.30 -23.63
C GLY A 305 6.88 -16.57 -24.04
N TRP A 306 7.32 -16.01 -25.17
CA TRP A 306 8.66 -16.24 -25.71
C TRP A 306 9.48 -14.96 -25.77
N ILE A 307 10.73 -15.02 -25.31
CA ILE A 307 11.71 -13.92 -25.39
C ILE A 307 13.00 -14.46 -25.98
N VAL A 308 13.56 -13.79 -27.00
CA VAL A 308 14.82 -14.20 -27.63
C VAL A 308 15.73 -13.01 -27.90
N LYS A 309 16.98 -13.11 -27.44
CA LYS A 309 18.06 -12.17 -27.80
C LYS A 309 18.95 -12.78 -28.87
N VAL A 310 19.15 -12.03 -29.94
CA VAL A 310 20.05 -12.38 -31.04
C VAL A 310 21.13 -11.33 -31.23
N SER A 311 22.32 -11.80 -31.58
CA SER A 311 23.45 -10.95 -31.97
C SER A 311 23.17 -10.27 -33.33
N SER A 312 23.99 -9.27 -33.69
CA SER A 312 23.97 -8.62 -35.02
C SER A 312 24.11 -9.58 -36.22
N ASP A 313 24.64 -10.78 -36.00
CA ASP A 313 24.77 -11.84 -37.01
C ASP A 313 23.63 -12.87 -36.97
N PHE A 314 22.59 -12.61 -36.18
CA PHE A 314 21.43 -13.47 -35.92
C PHE A 314 21.75 -14.78 -35.19
N ALA A 315 22.91 -14.88 -34.52
CA ALA A 315 23.14 -15.96 -33.56
C ALA A 315 22.29 -15.74 -32.30
N ILE A 316 21.54 -16.76 -31.87
CA ILE A 316 20.81 -16.75 -30.60
C ILE A 316 21.83 -16.70 -29.46
N GLU A 317 21.76 -15.64 -28.67
CA GLU A 317 22.58 -15.48 -27.46
C GLU A 317 21.91 -16.17 -26.28
N TRP A 318 20.61 -15.94 -26.11
CA TRP A 318 19.75 -16.66 -25.18
C TRP A 318 18.27 -16.55 -25.61
N GLN A 319 17.45 -17.49 -25.14
CA GLN A 319 16.00 -17.44 -25.28
C GLN A 319 15.31 -18.02 -24.03
N LYS A 320 14.08 -17.58 -23.78
CA LYS A 320 13.22 -18.00 -22.66
C LYS A 320 11.82 -18.31 -23.18
N SER A 321 11.26 -19.38 -22.65
CA SER A 321 9.84 -19.75 -22.80
C SER A 321 9.27 -19.76 -21.39
N VAL A 322 8.24 -18.94 -21.15
CA VAL A 322 7.72 -18.65 -19.82
C VAL A 322 6.20 -18.79 -19.85
N GLY A 323 5.67 -19.70 -19.03
CA GLY A 323 4.23 -19.91 -18.93
C GLY A 323 3.80 -20.59 -17.63
N ALA A 324 2.52 -20.44 -17.29
CA ALA A 324 1.88 -20.97 -16.07
C ALA A 324 0.76 -21.99 -16.36
N GLY A 325 0.75 -22.56 -17.57
CA GLY A 325 -0.21 -23.60 -17.97
C GLY A 325 -1.51 -23.09 -18.61
N GLY A 326 -1.57 -21.79 -18.99
CA GLY A 326 -2.60 -21.19 -19.82
C GLY A 326 -2.03 -20.64 -21.14
N LEU A 327 -2.78 -19.79 -21.86
CA LEU A 327 -2.29 -19.09 -23.05
C LEU A 327 -1.50 -17.85 -22.62
N ASP A 328 -0.18 -17.95 -22.54
CA ASP A 328 0.70 -16.85 -22.15
C ASP A 328 1.32 -16.21 -23.40
N SER A 329 1.34 -14.87 -23.47
CA SER A 329 1.94 -14.12 -24.59
C SER A 329 2.53 -12.81 -24.09
N PHE A 330 3.71 -12.45 -24.60
CA PHE A 330 4.30 -11.13 -24.39
C PHE A 330 3.87 -10.17 -25.49
N TYR A 331 3.52 -8.95 -25.12
CA TYR A 331 3.01 -7.93 -26.02
C TYR A 331 4.11 -6.92 -26.37
N SER A 332 4.87 -6.41 -25.39
CA SER A 332 5.91 -5.40 -25.63
C SER A 332 7.23 -5.73 -24.95
N ILE A 333 8.34 -5.32 -25.57
CA ILE A 333 9.69 -5.44 -25.02
C ILE A 333 10.54 -4.20 -25.33
N GLU A 334 11.30 -3.72 -24.35
CA GLU A 334 12.20 -2.58 -24.53
C GLU A 334 13.53 -2.78 -23.79
N GLN A 335 14.64 -2.33 -24.40
CA GLN A 335 15.91 -2.22 -23.68
C GLN A 335 16.00 -0.91 -22.90
N THR A 336 16.14 -1.03 -21.57
CA THR A 336 16.43 0.08 -20.66
C THR A 336 17.80 0.73 -20.93
N PRO A 337 18.02 2.01 -20.55
CA PRO A 337 19.31 2.69 -20.71
C PRO A 337 20.50 1.97 -20.04
N GLU A 338 20.26 1.23 -18.95
CA GLU A 338 21.26 0.41 -18.26
C GLU A 338 21.54 -0.94 -18.95
N GLY A 339 20.82 -1.28 -20.02
CA GLY A 339 21.00 -2.48 -20.83
C GLY A 339 20.15 -3.69 -20.42
N SER A 340 19.32 -3.57 -19.37
CA SER A 340 18.30 -4.56 -19.00
C SER A 340 17.11 -4.53 -19.97
N PHE A 341 16.26 -5.56 -19.96
CA PHE A 341 15.08 -5.67 -20.79
C PHE A 341 13.81 -5.68 -19.94
N LEU A 342 12.85 -4.82 -20.28
CA LEU A 342 11.50 -4.82 -19.70
C LEU A 342 10.54 -5.49 -20.68
N VAL A 343 9.69 -6.36 -20.18
CA VAL A 343 8.72 -7.12 -20.98
C VAL A 343 7.36 -7.06 -20.31
N VAL A 344 6.31 -6.80 -21.08
CA VAL A 344 4.92 -6.87 -20.60
C VAL A 344 4.13 -7.90 -21.39
N GLY A 345 3.23 -8.60 -20.71
CA GLY A 345 2.37 -9.60 -21.31
C GLY A 345 1.20 -9.96 -20.41
N GLU A 346 0.62 -11.11 -20.70
CA GLU A 346 -0.50 -11.66 -19.95
C GLU A 346 -0.11 -13.00 -19.32
N LEU A 347 -0.50 -13.15 -18.06
CA LEU A 347 -0.40 -14.42 -17.33
C LEU A 347 -1.78 -15.06 -17.26
N ASN A 348 -1.96 -16.22 -17.88
CA ASN A 348 -3.21 -16.96 -17.89
C ASN A 348 -3.08 -18.25 -17.05
N GLY A 349 -3.83 -18.33 -15.94
CA GLY A 349 -3.83 -19.49 -15.04
C GLY A 349 -5.21 -19.79 -14.42
N VAL A 350 -5.40 -21.00 -13.88
CA VAL A 350 -6.65 -21.39 -13.19
C VAL A 350 -6.80 -20.57 -11.90
N GLY A 351 -7.49 -19.43 -11.97
CA GLY A 351 -7.73 -18.51 -10.85
C GLY A 351 -7.51 -17.04 -11.17
N SER A 352 -6.81 -16.71 -12.26
CA SER A 352 -6.51 -15.34 -12.68
C SER A 352 -6.59 -15.23 -14.21
N PRO A 353 -7.79 -15.06 -14.79
CA PRO A 353 -7.90 -14.75 -16.22
C PRO A 353 -7.38 -13.33 -16.47
N ASN A 354 -6.47 -13.19 -17.44
CA ASN A 354 -6.05 -11.91 -18.02
C ASN A 354 -5.36 -10.93 -17.04
N ALA A 355 -4.39 -11.42 -16.26
CA ALA A 355 -3.60 -10.57 -15.36
C ALA A 355 -2.46 -9.86 -16.12
N PRO A 356 -2.30 -8.52 -15.97
CA PRO A 356 -1.15 -7.83 -16.54
C PRO A 356 0.12 -8.25 -15.82
N TRP A 357 1.14 -8.65 -16.60
CA TRP A 357 2.39 -9.22 -16.08
C TRP A 357 3.59 -8.51 -16.67
N VAL A 358 4.46 -7.97 -15.81
CA VAL A 358 5.69 -7.26 -16.21
C VAL A 358 6.89 -8.01 -15.66
N LEU A 359 7.91 -8.19 -16.49
CA LEU A 359 9.17 -8.85 -16.15
C LEU A 359 10.36 -7.94 -16.50
N LYS A 360 11.40 -7.97 -15.66
CA LYS A 360 12.70 -7.36 -15.95
C LYS A 360 13.78 -8.43 -16.04
N TYR A 361 14.50 -8.46 -17.15
CA TYR A 361 15.64 -9.34 -17.40
C TYR A 361 16.94 -8.54 -17.49
N SER A 362 18.03 -9.11 -17.00
CA SER A 362 19.38 -8.60 -17.26
C SER A 362 19.77 -8.79 -18.73
N ALA A 363 20.82 -8.08 -19.17
CA ALA A 363 21.39 -8.22 -20.51
C ALA A 363 21.78 -9.68 -20.86
N GLU A 364 22.21 -10.45 -19.86
CA GLU A 364 22.57 -11.87 -19.98
C GLU A 364 21.38 -12.84 -19.93
N GLY A 365 20.14 -12.33 -19.80
CA GLY A 365 18.93 -13.15 -19.79
C GLY A 365 18.62 -13.81 -18.45
N ASN A 366 19.13 -13.29 -17.33
CA ASN A 366 18.68 -13.68 -15.99
C ASN A 366 17.50 -12.82 -15.56
N LEU A 367 16.45 -13.44 -15.01
CA LEU A 367 15.31 -12.73 -14.43
C LEU A 367 15.78 -11.93 -13.20
N ILE A 368 15.49 -10.63 -13.19
CA ILE A 368 15.78 -9.73 -12.07
C ILE A 368 14.56 -9.70 -11.15
N TRP A 369 13.39 -9.39 -11.70
CA TRP A 369 12.11 -9.42 -10.98
C TRP A 369 10.95 -9.66 -11.96
N GLN A 370 9.81 -10.08 -11.43
CA GLN A 370 8.53 -10.16 -12.13
C GLN A 370 7.41 -9.68 -11.21
N LYS A 371 6.37 -9.04 -11.76
CA LYS A 371 5.23 -8.49 -11.02
C LYS A 371 3.93 -8.75 -11.77
N SER A 372 2.95 -9.30 -11.07
CA SER A 372 1.55 -9.33 -11.49
C SER A 372 0.78 -8.28 -10.69
N TYR A 373 0.15 -7.31 -11.35
CA TYR A 373 -0.53 -6.20 -10.66
C TYR A 373 -1.96 -6.56 -10.21
N LEU A 374 -2.15 -7.81 -9.76
CA LEU A 374 -3.44 -8.33 -9.29
C LEU A 374 -3.85 -7.73 -7.93
N GLU A 375 -2.88 -7.51 -7.05
CA GLU A 375 -3.03 -7.04 -5.66
C GLU A 375 -3.41 -5.55 -5.56
N VAL A 376 -3.33 -4.80 -6.67
CA VAL A 376 -3.73 -3.38 -6.77
C VAL A 376 -5.00 -3.18 -7.61
N GLY A 377 -5.84 -4.23 -7.73
CA GLY A 377 -7.15 -4.14 -8.35
C GLY A 377 -7.18 -4.11 -9.89
N LEU A 378 -6.10 -4.52 -10.58
CA LEU A 378 -6.07 -4.59 -12.06
C LEU A 378 -6.66 -5.89 -12.64
N ASN A 379 -7.64 -6.49 -11.95
CA ASN A 379 -8.38 -7.64 -12.46
C ASN A 379 -9.13 -7.25 -13.76
N ASN A 380 -9.05 -8.07 -14.80
CA ASN A 380 -9.58 -7.80 -16.14
C ASN A 380 -8.95 -6.56 -16.83
N LYS A 381 -7.63 -6.36 -16.72
CA LYS A 381 -6.93 -5.28 -17.40
C LYS A 381 -5.81 -5.82 -18.27
N GLN A 382 -5.69 -5.33 -19.50
CA GLN A 382 -4.61 -5.70 -20.42
C GLN A 382 -3.62 -4.55 -20.52
N LEU A 383 -2.32 -4.85 -20.47
CA LEU A 383 -1.24 -3.93 -20.85
C LEU A 383 -0.69 -4.36 -22.20
N ASN A 384 -0.66 -3.42 -23.14
CA ASN A 384 -0.13 -3.64 -24.47
C ASN A 384 1.29 -3.08 -24.54
N SER A 385 1.47 -1.77 -24.38
CA SER A 385 2.79 -1.12 -24.56
C SER A 385 3.57 -1.00 -23.25
N ILE A 386 4.89 -1.06 -23.30
CA ILE A 386 5.81 -0.72 -22.20
C ILE A 386 6.96 0.15 -22.71
N ALA A 387 7.40 1.08 -21.88
CA ALA A 387 8.43 2.06 -22.21
C ALA A 387 9.30 2.36 -20.99
N ALA A 388 10.63 2.32 -21.11
CA ALA A 388 11.52 2.68 -20.00
C ALA A 388 11.49 4.21 -19.79
N THR A 389 11.43 4.64 -18.54
CA THR A 389 11.44 6.07 -18.20
C THR A 389 12.85 6.54 -17.84
N SER A 390 13.09 7.84 -18.01
CA SER A 390 14.42 8.44 -17.78
C SER A 390 14.89 8.37 -16.31
N ASP A 391 13.96 8.18 -15.38
CA ASP A 391 14.19 7.94 -13.95
C ASP A 391 14.54 6.47 -13.61
N GLY A 392 14.61 5.59 -14.63
CA GLY A 392 14.95 4.16 -14.49
C GLY A 392 13.76 3.25 -14.22
N GLY A 393 12.54 3.79 -14.15
CA GLY A 393 11.28 3.06 -14.07
C GLY A 393 10.71 2.68 -15.44
N PHE A 394 9.38 2.58 -15.52
CA PHE A 394 8.69 2.37 -16.80
C PHE A 394 7.28 2.99 -16.85
N LEU A 395 6.79 3.22 -18.07
CA LEU A 395 5.42 3.53 -18.42
C LEU A 395 4.81 2.33 -19.17
N ALA A 396 3.58 1.94 -18.87
CA ALA A 396 2.86 0.90 -19.61
C ALA A 396 1.44 1.38 -19.95
N ALA A 397 0.94 1.04 -21.13
CA ALA A 397 -0.38 1.46 -21.59
C ALA A 397 -1.23 0.28 -22.03
N GLY A 398 -2.55 0.39 -21.84
CA GLY A 398 -3.52 -0.62 -22.23
C GLY A 398 -4.93 -0.22 -21.87
N TYR A 399 -5.75 -1.16 -21.40
CA TYR A 399 -7.16 -0.89 -21.11
C TYR A 399 -7.76 -1.83 -20.06
N HIS A 400 -8.84 -1.36 -19.43
CA HIS A 400 -9.61 -2.06 -18.40
C HIS A 400 -10.92 -2.58 -18.97
N TYR A 401 -11.34 -3.79 -18.60
CA TYR A 401 -12.69 -4.32 -18.89
C TYR A 401 -13.59 -4.26 -17.66
N GLU A 402 -14.73 -3.58 -17.79
CA GLU A 402 -15.81 -3.66 -16.80
C GLU A 402 -16.88 -4.65 -17.28
N ILE A 403 -17.05 -5.77 -16.56
CA ILE A 403 -18.07 -6.78 -16.88
C ILE A 403 -19.26 -6.59 -15.95
N ASN A 404 -20.29 -5.88 -16.45
CA ASN A 404 -21.62 -5.88 -15.84
C ASN A 404 -22.59 -6.65 -16.74
N VAL A 405 -23.51 -7.42 -16.14
CA VAL A 405 -24.32 -8.49 -16.78
C VAL A 405 -25.14 -8.12 -18.03
N ASP A 406 -25.15 -6.87 -18.48
CA ASP A 406 -25.83 -6.41 -19.70
C ASP A 406 -25.03 -5.40 -20.58
N VAL A 407 -23.81 -4.96 -20.20
CA VAL A 407 -22.97 -4.03 -20.98
C VAL A 407 -21.48 -4.31 -20.74
N LEU A 408 -20.71 -4.51 -21.82
CA LEU A 408 -19.23 -4.48 -21.78
C LEU A 408 -18.77 -3.03 -21.96
N ARG A 409 -17.94 -2.52 -21.05
CA ARG A 409 -17.30 -1.19 -21.13
C ARG A 409 -15.79 -1.33 -21.00
N THR A 410 -15.05 -0.42 -21.63
CA THR A 410 -13.60 -0.34 -21.46
C THR A 410 -13.13 1.08 -21.27
N ASP A 411 -12.16 1.28 -20.39
CA ASP A 411 -11.44 2.55 -20.21
C ASP A 411 -9.98 2.38 -20.58
N GLY A 412 -9.35 3.45 -21.08
CA GLY A 412 -7.90 3.50 -21.25
C GLY A 412 -7.18 3.38 -19.91
N LEU A 413 -6.06 2.66 -19.89
CA LEU A 413 -5.21 2.44 -18.72
C LEU A 413 -3.78 2.85 -19.05
N VAL A 414 -3.14 3.59 -18.15
CA VAL A 414 -1.69 3.84 -18.19
C VAL A 414 -1.12 3.65 -16.79
N ILE A 415 0.07 3.07 -16.69
CA ILE A 415 0.79 2.78 -15.46
C ILE A 415 2.17 3.39 -15.56
N LYS A 416 2.59 4.18 -14.58
CA LYS A 416 3.99 4.55 -14.36
C LYS A 416 4.49 3.86 -13.08
N ALA A 417 5.61 3.16 -13.18
CA ALA A 417 6.22 2.39 -12.11
C ALA A 417 7.70 2.72 -11.95
N ASP A 418 8.24 2.39 -10.77
CA ASP A 418 9.64 2.57 -10.44
C ASP A 418 10.56 1.51 -11.06
N SER A 419 11.87 1.67 -10.84
CA SER A 419 12.88 0.73 -11.36
C SER A 419 12.78 -0.72 -10.81
N ASN A 420 12.05 -0.90 -9.70
CA ASN A 420 11.77 -2.18 -9.05
C ASN A 420 10.38 -2.75 -9.43
N GLY A 421 9.62 -2.03 -10.27
CA GLY A 421 8.25 -2.40 -10.66
C GLY A 421 7.21 -2.13 -9.58
N GLN A 422 7.46 -1.18 -8.68
CA GLN A 422 6.47 -0.65 -7.75
C GLN A 422 5.67 0.46 -8.43
N VAL A 423 4.34 0.37 -8.35
CA VAL A 423 3.40 1.37 -8.88
C VAL A 423 2.83 2.19 -7.73
N GLY A 424 2.56 3.48 -7.95
CA GLY A 424 1.71 4.27 -7.05
C GLY A 424 0.23 4.11 -7.43
N TYR A 425 -0.69 4.32 -6.48
CA TYR A 425 -2.13 4.06 -6.69
C TYR A 425 -2.85 5.12 -7.56
N CYS A 426 -3.99 4.72 -8.13
CA CYS A 426 -4.70 5.36 -9.25
C CYS A 426 -5.12 6.83 -9.04
N LYS A 427 -5.04 7.64 -10.10
CA LYS A 427 -5.84 8.86 -10.30
C LYS A 427 -6.91 8.57 -11.36
N GLN A 428 -8.17 8.38 -10.92
CA GLN A 428 -9.31 8.35 -11.82
C GLN A 428 -9.79 9.79 -12.06
N VAL A 429 -9.73 10.28 -13.30
CA VAL A 429 -10.25 11.62 -13.63
C VAL A 429 -11.72 11.48 -14.00
N GLU A 430 -12.62 11.63 -13.02
CA GLU A 430 -14.05 11.70 -13.31
C GLU A 430 -14.41 13.02 -14.00
N ASN A 431 -14.96 12.92 -15.22
CA ASN A 431 -15.37 14.07 -16.00
C ASN A 431 -16.71 14.63 -15.46
N THR A 432 -16.65 15.58 -14.54
CA THR A 432 -17.84 16.22 -13.91
C THR A 432 -18.58 17.21 -14.83
N ASN A 433 -18.23 17.32 -16.12
CA ASN A 433 -18.86 18.26 -17.06
C ASN A 433 -19.79 17.62 -18.10
N ALA A 434 -20.51 16.56 -17.74
CA ALA A 434 -21.69 16.13 -18.49
C ALA A 434 -22.94 16.92 -18.07
N SER A 435 -22.92 18.25 -18.23
CA SER A 435 -24.16 19.03 -18.27
C SER A 435 -24.16 19.98 -19.46
N GLU A 436 -25.25 19.91 -20.22
CA GLU A 436 -25.53 20.59 -21.49
C GLU A 436 -25.01 19.92 -22.77
N LEU A 437 -25.81 18.98 -23.29
CA LEU A 437 -26.34 19.12 -24.66
C LEU A 437 -27.68 18.37 -24.80
N SER A 438 -28.67 19.15 -25.20
CA SER A 438 -30.10 18.83 -25.22
C SER A 438 -30.49 17.80 -26.28
N THR A 439 -31.36 16.88 -25.86
CA THR A 439 -32.33 16.08 -26.64
C THR A 439 -32.55 16.44 -28.12
N SER A 440 -32.35 15.49 -29.03
CA SER A 440 -33.44 14.85 -29.82
C SER A 440 -32.91 14.06 -31.03
N ALA A 441 -33.05 12.74 -31.02
CA ALA A 441 -33.24 11.96 -32.25
C ALA A 441 -34.01 10.68 -31.93
N GLN A 442 -35.22 10.58 -32.48
CA GLN A 442 -36.10 9.43 -32.31
C GLN A 442 -35.56 8.22 -33.07
N PHE A 443 -35.49 7.08 -32.39
CA PHE A 443 -35.26 5.75 -32.96
C PHE A 443 -36.24 5.44 -34.10
N ALA A 444 -35.72 4.91 -35.20
CA ALA A 444 -36.48 4.09 -36.14
C ALA A 444 -35.87 2.68 -36.14
N PRO A 445 -36.65 1.60 -35.88
CA PRO A 445 -36.12 0.25 -35.91
C PRO A 445 -36.20 -0.27 -37.34
N PHE A 446 -35.06 -0.72 -37.91
CA PHE A 446 -35.10 -1.63 -39.04
C PHE A 446 -34.11 -2.77 -38.87
N SER A 447 -34.65 -3.97 -38.99
CA SER A 447 -33.99 -5.27 -39.04
C SER A 447 -33.27 -5.49 -40.37
N HIS A 448 -32.06 -6.04 -40.36
CA HIS A 448 -31.77 -7.24 -41.16
C HIS A 448 -30.49 -7.97 -40.72
N THR A 449 -30.49 -9.22 -41.16
CA THR A 449 -29.76 -10.41 -40.77
C THR A 449 -28.48 -10.67 -41.57
N ALA A 450 -27.44 -11.06 -40.84
CA ALA A 450 -26.52 -12.17 -41.07
C ALA A 450 -25.42 -12.11 -42.16
N ALA A 451 -24.25 -12.58 -41.68
CA ALA A 451 -23.28 -13.49 -42.30
C ALA A 451 -22.09 -12.88 -43.04
N GLY A 452 -20.96 -12.84 -42.33
CA GLY A 452 -19.60 -12.85 -42.88
C GLY A 452 -18.65 -13.26 -41.75
N ASN A 453 -18.01 -14.42 -41.88
CA ASN A 453 -16.99 -14.87 -40.92
C ASN A 453 -15.80 -13.93 -41.03
N MET A 454 -15.53 -13.13 -39.99
CA MET A 454 -14.25 -12.43 -39.84
C MET A 454 -13.29 -13.34 -39.09
N TYR A 455 -12.16 -13.65 -39.70
CA TYR A 455 -10.94 -13.94 -38.95
C TYR A 455 -10.48 -12.59 -38.41
N GLN A 456 -10.60 -12.39 -37.10
CA GLN A 456 -10.17 -11.17 -36.42
C GLN A 456 -8.68 -11.31 -36.15
N VAL A 457 -7.84 -10.64 -36.95
CA VAL A 457 -6.40 -10.52 -36.69
C VAL A 457 -6.24 -9.46 -35.61
N PHE A 458 -5.75 -9.85 -34.43
CA PHE A 458 -5.35 -8.89 -33.40
C PHE A 458 -3.95 -8.38 -33.76
N GLY A 459 -3.88 -7.27 -34.51
CA GLY A 459 -2.65 -6.50 -34.61
C GLY A 459 -2.50 -5.67 -33.34
N TYR A 460 -1.51 -6.00 -32.51
CA TYR A 460 -1.11 -5.17 -31.37
C TYR A 460 0.03 -4.26 -31.87
N ALA A 461 -0.06 -2.95 -31.62
CA ALA A 461 0.88 -1.93 -32.09
C ALA A 461 1.73 -1.39 -30.92
N HIS A 462 3.03 -1.14 -31.14
CA HIS A 462 4.03 -0.84 -30.11
C HIS A 462 5.18 0.03 -30.64
N SER A 463 5.68 1.00 -29.86
CA SER A 463 6.84 1.85 -30.20
C SER A 463 7.90 1.95 -29.09
N VAL A 464 9.17 2.23 -29.45
CA VAL A 464 10.36 2.40 -28.56
C VAL A 464 10.71 3.88 -28.34
N ILE A 465 11.33 4.24 -27.21
CA ILE A 465 11.66 5.63 -26.82
C ILE A 465 13.14 6.00 -27.06
N ASN A 466 13.42 7.24 -27.48
CA ASN A 466 14.73 7.91 -27.38
C ASN A 466 14.62 9.17 -26.48
N VAL A 467 15.19 9.17 -25.27
CA VAL A 467 15.18 10.35 -24.37
C VAL A 467 16.52 11.09 -24.38
N THR A 468 16.50 12.42 -24.58
CA THR A 468 17.67 13.31 -24.45
C THR A 468 17.37 14.59 -23.64
N SER A 469 17.03 14.51 -22.36
CA SER A 469 17.19 15.65 -21.42
C SER A 469 17.07 15.28 -19.93
N PRO A 470 17.80 15.98 -19.01
CA PRO A 470 17.84 15.65 -17.57
C PRO A 470 16.71 16.33 -16.75
N PRO A 471 16.36 15.81 -15.54
CA PRO A 471 15.19 16.27 -14.78
C PRO A 471 15.46 17.47 -13.86
N LEU A 472 14.39 18.18 -13.53
CA LEU A 472 14.30 19.27 -12.54
C LEU A 472 13.19 18.91 -11.55
N LEU A 473 13.53 18.93 -10.26
CA LEU A 473 12.76 18.51 -9.09
C LEU A 473 11.65 19.52 -8.72
N LEU A 474 10.43 19.08 -8.42
CA LEU A 474 9.36 19.87 -7.79
C LEU A 474 8.48 18.96 -6.91
N VAL A 475 7.95 19.47 -5.80
CA VAL A 475 7.24 18.76 -4.70
C VAL A 475 5.81 19.30 -4.56
N CYS A 476 4.78 18.45 -4.37
CA CYS A 476 3.44 18.67 -3.70
C CYS A 476 2.35 17.69 -4.24
N SER A 477 1.27 17.25 -3.57
CA SER A 477 0.82 17.02 -2.17
C SER A 477 -0.52 16.20 -2.23
N THR A 478 -0.78 15.32 -1.27
CA THR A 478 -1.66 14.10 -1.23
C THR A 478 -3.22 14.21 -1.26
N LYS A 479 -3.86 15.30 -1.71
CA LYS A 479 -5.26 15.61 -1.30
C LYS A 479 -6.46 15.05 -2.12
N SER A 480 -6.31 14.14 -3.09
CA SER A 480 -7.44 13.77 -4.01
C SER A 480 -7.82 12.28 -4.10
N PHE A 481 -7.23 11.41 -3.29
CA PHE A 481 -7.39 9.94 -3.38
C PHE A 481 -8.59 9.38 -2.58
N CYS A 482 -8.93 9.99 -1.45
CA CYS A 482 -9.78 9.34 -0.44
C CYS A 482 -11.31 9.50 -0.64
N LEU A 483 -11.76 10.43 -1.48
CA LEU A 483 -13.19 10.81 -1.61
C LEU A 483 -14.05 9.86 -2.47
N SER A 484 -13.49 8.78 -3.03
CA SER A 484 -14.21 7.87 -3.96
C SER A 484 -14.02 6.38 -3.67
N TYR A 485 -13.31 6.04 -2.60
CA TYR A 485 -12.98 4.66 -2.20
C TYR A 485 -13.77 4.33 -0.94
N TYR A 486 -14.66 3.33 -1.00
CA TYR A 486 -15.41 2.86 0.16
C TYR A 486 -15.20 1.34 0.27
N ASP A 487 -14.24 0.93 1.10
CA ASP A 487 -13.88 -0.47 1.32
C ASP A 487 -13.71 -0.73 2.83
N GLU A 488 -14.79 -1.22 3.43
CA GLU A 488 -14.86 -1.60 4.85
C GLU A 488 -14.14 -2.92 5.14
N SER A 489 -13.43 -3.53 4.18
CA SER A 489 -12.66 -4.74 4.47
C SER A 489 -11.48 -4.43 5.39
N ASP A 490 -11.27 -5.28 6.38
CA ASP A 490 -10.12 -5.24 7.29
C ASP A 490 -9.27 -6.48 6.96
N ASN A 491 -8.11 -6.24 6.34
CA ASN A 491 -7.30 -7.25 5.65
C ASN A 491 -6.47 -8.10 6.62
N ASP A 492 -5.96 -7.49 7.68
CA ASP A 492 -5.11 -8.13 8.69
C ASP A 492 -5.81 -8.36 10.04
N LYS A 493 -7.05 -7.87 10.18
CA LYS A 493 -8.02 -8.12 11.25
C LYS A 493 -7.72 -7.39 12.55
N ASP A 494 -7.13 -6.21 12.47
CA ASP A 494 -6.83 -5.38 13.63
C ASP A 494 -7.99 -4.48 14.11
N GLY A 495 -9.02 -4.29 13.28
CA GLY A 495 -10.16 -3.42 13.53
C GLY A 495 -10.14 -2.11 12.75
N LEU A 496 -9.08 -1.84 11.99
CA LEU A 496 -8.97 -0.73 11.07
C LEU A 496 -9.39 -1.21 9.68
N SER A 497 -10.21 -0.42 8.98
CA SER A 497 -10.56 -0.77 7.61
C SER A 497 -9.40 -0.41 6.68
N LEU A 498 -9.30 -1.15 5.58
CA LEU A 498 -8.35 -0.87 4.51
C LEU A 498 -8.47 0.58 4.01
N GLU A 499 -9.68 1.13 3.98
CA GLU A 499 -9.89 2.54 3.70
C GLU A 499 -9.21 3.44 4.75
N TRP A 500 -9.42 3.19 6.04
CA TRP A 500 -8.84 4.02 7.11
C TRP A 500 -7.30 4.00 7.06
N GLU A 501 -6.71 2.82 6.90
CA GLU A 501 -5.26 2.63 6.88
C GLU A 501 -4.59 3.24 5.64
N MET A 502 -5.32 3.35 4.52
CA MET A 502 -4.80 3.90 3.27
C MET A 502 -5.11 5.38 3.06
N CYS A 503 -6.26 5.84 3.56
CA CYS A 503 -6.84 7.14 3.24
C CYS A 503 -6.92 8.09 4.44
N GLY A 504 -6.70 7.58 5.64
CA GLY A 504 -7.06 8.27 6.87
C GLY A 504 -8.53 8.04 7.25
N TYR A 505 -8.85 8.35 8.49
CA TYR A 505 -10.16 8.13 9.07
C TYR A 505 -10.99 9.42 9.10
N TYR A 506 -12.25 9.28 8.74
CA TYR A 506 -13.27 10.33 8.69
C TYR A 506 -14.26 10.09 9.83
N PHE A 507 -14.18 10.89 10.89
CA PHE A 507 -15.00 10.72 12.08
C PHE A 507 -16.43 11.27 11.89
N ASP A 508 -16.58 12.37 11.14
CA ASP A 508 -17.88 13.04 10.99
C ASP A 508 -18.43 13.11 9.55
N ASP A 509 -17.84 12.32 8.64
CA ASP A 509 -18.20 12.21 7.21
C ASP A 509 -18.19 13.58 6.48
N ASP A 510 -17.39 14.56 6.91
CA ASP A 510 -17.32 15.90 6.29
C ASP A 510 -16.34 16.03 5.11
N ASP A 511 -15.80 14.90 4.65
CA ASP A 511 -14.75 14.75 3.63
C ASP A 511 -13.39 15.37 4.03
N ILE A 512 -13.15 15.66 5.31
CA ILE A 512 -11.84 16.06 5.87
C ILE A 512 -11.28 14.89 6.70
N VAL A 513 -10.03 14.50 6.43
CA VAL A 513 -9.36 13.48 7.24
C VAL A 513 -9.18 14.02 8.65
N ASP A 514 -9.79 13.34 9.62
CA ASP A 514 -9.69 13.67 11.04
C ASP A 514 -8.47 13.00 11.68
N VAL A 515 -8.17 11.76 11.28
CA VAL A 515 -6.98 11.02 11.74
C VAL A 515 -6.20 10.47 10.54
N ASP A 516 -4.99 10.97 10.31
CA ASP A 516 -4.12 10.59 9.20
C ASP A 516 -3.32 9.31 9.52
N LEU A 517 -4.02 8.18 9.57
CA LEU A 517 -3.46 6.85 9.84
C LEU A 517 -2.26 6.47 8.94
N PRO A 518 -2.28 6.73 7.61
CA PRO A 518 -1.11 6.50 6.78
C PRO A 518 0.12 7.29 7.25
N ALA A 519 -0.07 8.57 7.58
CA ALA A 519 1.02 9.39 8.13
C ALA A 519 1.44 8.94 9.53
N MET A 520 0.55 8.29 10.29
CA MET A 520 0.84 7.69 11.58
C MET A 520 1.53 6.32 11.49
N GLY A 521 1.68 5.77 10.29
CA GLY A 521 2.44 4.54 10.04
C GLY A 521 1.61 3.26 9.91
N ALA A 522 0.29 3.36 9.74
CA ALA A 522 -0.57 2.21 9.44
C ALA A 522 -0.12 1.49 8.17
N ASP A 523 -0.17 0.16 8.17
CA ASP A 523 0.26 -0.74 7.10
C ASP A 523 -0.75 -1.89 6.94
N PRO A 524 -1.63 -1.85 5.90
CA PRO A 524 -2.73 -2.81 5.71
C PRO A 524 -2.33 -4.29 5.54
N ALA A 525 -1.03 -4.60 5.58
CA ALA A 525 -0.49 -5.94 5.52
C ALA A 525 -0.16 -6.51 6.91
N TYR A 526 -0.17 -5.70 7.97
CA TYR A 526 0.28 -6.06 9.31
C TYR A 526 -0.65 -5.46 10.36
N PRO A 527 -1.19 -6.27 11.30
CA PRO A 527 -2.09 -5.74 12.31
C PRO A 527 -1.46 -4.57 13.09
N ASP A 528 -2.10 -3.41 13.04
CA ASP A 528 -1.67 -2.19 13.68
C ASP A 528 -2.41 -1.95 15.00
N ILE A 529 -1.66 -1.55 16.02
CA ILE A 529 -2.20 -1.25 17.35
C ILE A 529 -1.77 0.14 17.74
N PHE A 530 -2.73 1.05 17.88
CA PHE A 530 -2.47 2.44 18.24
C PHE A 530 -2.73 2.69 19.73
N VAL A 531 -1.73 3.24 20.42
CA VAL A 531 -1.81 3.62 21.84
C VAL A 531 -1.41 5.07 22.02
N GLU A 532 -2.30 5.89 22.59
CA GLU A 532 -1.98 7.24 23.02
C GLU A 532 -1.66 7.24 24.51
N ILE A 533 -0.52 7.82 24.88
CA ILE A 533 -0.04 7.94 26.25
C ILE A 533 -0.03 9.40 26.68
N ASP A 534 -0.91 9.69 27.62
CA ASP A 534 -0.82 10.88 28.46
C ASP A 534 -0.10 10.57 29.77
N TYR A 535 0.50 11.58 30.39
CA TYR A 535 1.24 11.39 31.64
C TYR A 535 1.15 12.58 32.58
N PHE A 536 1.12 12.31 33.89
CA PHE A 536 1.13 13.38 34.89
C PHE A 536 2.50 14.05 35.00
N MET A 537 2.48 15.37 35.24
CA MET A 537 3.66 16.21 35.47
C MET A 537 3.49 17.07 36.73
N SER A 538 4.56 17.20 37.52
CA SER A 538 4.62 18.05 38.71
C SER A 538 5.98 18.72 38.84
N GLY A 539 6.00 19.98 39.30
CA GLY A 539 7.12 20.92 39.20
C GLY A 539 8.55 20.36 39.32
N GLY A 540 9.11 19.91 38.19
CA GLY A 540 10.48 19.41 38.05
C GLY A 540 10.64 17.94 37.63
N HIS A 541 9.56 17.16 37.53
CA HIS A 541 9.56 15.78 37.03
C HIS A 541 8.24 15.44 36.30
N ASP A 542 8.26 14.36 35.53
CA ASP A 542 7.12 13.82 34.79
C ASP A 542 7.09 12.28 34.89
N HIS A 543 5.96 11.71 34.49
CA HIS A 543 5.73 10.26 34.40
C HIS A 543 5.72 9.77 32.96
N LYS A 544 6.38 10.49 32.05
CA LYS A 544 6.48 10.04 30.66
C LYS A 544 7.29 8.74 30.64
N PRO A 545 6.80 7.65 30.03
CA PRO A 545 7.60 6.44 29.89
C PRO A 545 8.84 6.73 29.04
N GLY A 546 9.99 6.22 29.48
CA GLY A 546 11.23 6.34 28.73
C GLY A 546 11.19 5.49 27.45
N GLN A 547 11.83 5.98 26.38
CA GLN A 547 11.93 5.24 25.10
C GLN A 547 12.42 3.78 25.26
N PRO A 548 13.42 3.46 26.12
CA PRO A 548 13.84 2.07 26.30
C PRO A 548 12.77 1.13 26.86
N ALA A 549 11.77 1.67 27.57
CA ALA A 549 10.64 0.88 28.05
C ALA A 549 9.64 0.59 26.92
N ILE A 550 9.37 1.61 26.09
CA ILE A 550 8.49 1.48 24.92
C ILE A 550 9.11 0.52 23.90
N ASP A 551 10.40 0.70 23.58
CA ASP A 551 11.11 -0.15 22.62
C ASP A 551 10.99 -1.63 23.00
N LYS A 552 11.08 -1.98 24.28
CA LYS A 552 10.93 -3.38 24.73
C LYS A 552 9.57 -3.98 24.45
N VAL A 553 8.51 -3.19 24.56
CA VAL A 553 7.14 -3.66 24.31
C VAL A 553 6.93 -3.75 22.80
N VAL A 554 7.31 -2.71 22.06
CA VAL A 554 7.23 -2.70 20.58
C VAL A 554 8.06 -3.84 19.97
N ASP A 555 9.28 -4.09 20.46
CA ASP A 555 10.14 -5.22 20.08
C ASP A 555 9.41 -6.56 20.16
N ALA A 556 8.59 -6.76 21.19
CA ALA A 556 7.88 -8.02 21.43
C ALA A 556 6.75 -8.23 20.42
N PHE A 557 6.02 -7.17 20.06
CA PHE A 557 4.98 -7.20 19.02
C PHE A 557 5.57 -7.35 17.61
N GLU A 558 6.62 -6.62 17.30
CA GLU A 558 7.33 -6.67 16.00
C GLU A 558 7.86 -8.07 15.69
N GLN A 559 8.42 -8.75 16.70
CA GLN A 559 8.89 -10.14 16.57
C GLN A 559 7.77 -11.14 16.22
N ARG A 560 6.51 -10.76 16.43
CA ARG A 560 5.31 -11.55 16.18
C ARG A 560 4.54 -11.08 14.95
N GLY A 561 5.02 -10.05 14.25
CA GLY A 561 4.41 -9.51 13.04
C GLY A 561 3.24 -8.56 13.30
N PHE A 562 3.24 -7.88 14.45
CA PHE A 562 2.30 -6.80 14.77
C PHE A 562 3.05 -5.47 14.80
N HIS A 563 2.44 -4.40 14.32
CA HIS A 563 2.95 -3.05 14.49
C HIS A 563 2.28 -2.40 15.69
N LEU A 564 3.08 -1.99 16.68
CA LEU A 564 2.59 -1.28 17.85
C LEU A 564 3.03 0.19 17.80
N HIS A 565 2.08 1.08 17.53
CA HIS A 565 2.27 2.52 17.40
C HIS A 565 2.01 3.22 18.74
N VAL A 566 3.06 3.75 19.37
CA VAL A 566 2.97 4.37 20.71
C VAL A 566 3.23 5.87 20.64
N ASP A 567 2.17 6.65 20.82
CA ASP A 567 2.20 8.11 20.87
C ASP A 567 2.29 8.60 22.32
N ASN A 568 3.49 8.97 22.79
CA ASN A 568 3.66 9.61 24.11
C ASN A 568 4.08 11.09 24.01
N GLY A 569 3.79 11.72 22.88
CA GLY A 569 4.06 13.12 22.59
C GLY A 569 4.87 13.35 21.32
N PRO A 570 4.97 14.60 20.79
CA PRO A 570 5.54 14.93 19.47
C PRO A 570 6.99 14.49 19.19
N THR A 571 7.71 14.05 20.23
CA THR A 571 9.11 13.62 20.18
C THR A 571 9.28 12.12 20.37
N SER A 572 8.18 11.37 20.50
CA SER A 572 8.20 9.91 20.52
C SER A 572 8.45 9.36 19.13
N ILE A 573 9.07 8.19 19.08
CA ILE A 573 9.33 7.49 17.82
C ILE A 573 7.99 7.07 17.23
N LEU A 574 7.78 7.38 15.95
CA LEU A 574 6.57 7.02 15.23
C LEU A 574 6.59 5.54 14.83
N ARG A 575 7.66 5.12 14.15
CA ARG A 575 7.83 3.74 13.68
C ARG A 575 9.09 3.10 14.22
N TYR A 576 8.94 1.87 14.69
CA TYR A 576 10.03 1.11 15.27
C TYR A 576 11.21 0.95 14.31
N GLY A 577 12.43 1.19 14.80
CA GLY A 577 13.66 1.07 14.01
C GLY A 577 13.88 2.20 12.98
N GLU A 578 12.98 3.18 12.88
CA GLU A 578 13.09 4.32 11.98
C GLU A 578 13.38 5.64 12.73
N ALA A 579 13.87 6.65 12.00
CA ALA A 579 14.15 7.98 12.53
C ALA A 579 12.97 8.96 12.31
N SER A 580 11.74 8.47 12.46
CA SER A 580 10.49 9.22 12.35
C SER A 580 9.89 9.50 13.73
N TYR A 581 9.23 10.66 13.89
CA TYR A 581 8.63 11.10 15.15
C TYR A 581 7.19 11.53 14.91
N TRP A 582 6.34 11.37 15.93
CA TRP A 582 4.92 11.73 15.83
C TRP A 582 4.67 13.19 15.45
N GLY A 583 5.50 14.14 15.92
CA GLY A 583 5.41 15.54 15.51
C GLY A 583 4.01 16.13 15.72
N ASP A 584 3.44 16.71 14.67
CA ASP A 584 2.11 17.33 14.69
C ASP A 584 0.96 16.30 14.69
N LEU A 585 1.24 15.01 14.46
CA LEU A 585 0.25 13.91 14.52
C LEU A 585 0.01 13.41 15.96
N SER A 586 0.76 13.93 16.93
CA SER A 586 0.72 13.49 18.32
C SER A 586 -0.46 14.11 19.07
N GLY A 587 -1.25 13.25 19.72
CA GLY A 587 -2.21 13.61 20.77
C GLY A 587 -1.65 13.44 22.18
N GLY A 588 -0.54 12.70 22.35
CA GLY A 588 0.05 12.43 23.67
C GLY A 588 0.59 13.68 24.38
N ASN A 589 0.20 13.87 25.64
CA ASN A 589 0.41 15.10 26.38
C ASN A 589 0.81 14.91 27.86
N GLY A 590 1.54 15.91 28.35
CA GLY A 590 1.85 16.04 29.78
C GLY A 590 0.77 16.83 30.51
N ILE A 591 0.13 16.22 31.51
CA ILE A 591 -1.01 16.79 32.24
C ILE A 591 -0.60 17.28 33.62
N ILE A 592 -1.03 18.49 33.99
CA ILE A 592 -0.95 18.99 35.38
C ILE A 592 -2.22 18.56 36.12
N PRO A 593 -2.15 17.69 37.14
CA PRO A 593 -3.34 17.14 37.79
C PRO A 593 -4.15 18.21 38.56
N TYR A 594 -5.48 18.13 38.47
CA TYR A 594 -6.43 19.13 39.03
C TYR A 594 -6.33 19.35 40.54
N MET A 595 -5.83 18.37 41.29
CA MET A 595 -5.90 18.38 42.75
C MET A 595 -4.74 19.15 43.43
N GLY A 596 -3.88 19.83 42.69
CA GLY A 596 -2.94 20.83 43.24
C GLY A 596 -1.95 20.28 44.27
N GLY A 597 -1.72 18.98 44.26
CA GLY A 597 -0.76 18.27 45.08
C GLY A 597 -0.39 16.97 44.36
N GLU A 598 0.75 16.43 44.73
CA GLU A 598 1.27 15.18 44.21
C GLU A 598 0.16 14.09 44.11
N GLU A 599 -0.07 13.58 42.88
CA GLU A 599 0.13 12.15 42.61
C GLU A 599 -1.02 11.13 42.83
N TYR A 600 -2.32 11.48 42.85
CA TYR A 600 -3.38 10.46 43.09
C TYR A 600 -4.59 10.50 42.13
N LEU A 601 -4.95 9.33 41.58
CA LEU A 601 -6.29 9.02 41.03
C LEU A 601 -7.26 8.40 42.07
N SER A 602 -6.98 8.59 43.36
CA SER A 602 -7.89 8.20 44.45
C SER A 602 -7.95 9.28 45.54
N PRO A 603 -9.13 9.86 45.84
CA PRO A 603 -9.28 10.79 46.95
C PRO A 603 -9.24 10.02 48.28
N ARG A 604 -8.04 9.85 48.87
CA ARG A 604 -7.84 9.34 50.26
C ARG A 604 -8.85 8.26 50.71
N GLY A 605 -8.78 7.08 50.12
CA GLY A 605 -9.45 5.89 50.69
C GLY A 605 -9.82 4.84 49.66
N LEU A 606 -8.99 3.79 49.57
CA LEU A 606 -9.27 2.41 49.19
C LEU A 606 -9.99 2.09 47.86
N ILE A 607 -10.46 3.06 47.08
CA ILE A 607 -11.13 2.78 45.80
C ILE A 607 -10.63 3.77 44.74
N PHE A 608 -10.13 3.23 43.64
CA PHE A 608 -9.83 3.95 42.41
C PHE A 608 -11.14 4.49 41.80
N ASP A 609 -11.15 5.74 41.32
CA ASP A 609 -12.36 6.38 40.81
C ASP A 609 -12.23 6.68 39.31
N TRP A 610 -12.85 5.82 38.49
CA TRP A 610 -12.90 5.92 37.03
C TRP A 610 -13.42 7.27 36.54
N ASN A 611 -14.24 7.99 37.32
CA ASN A 611 -14.71 9.32 36.92
C ASN A 611 -13.58 10.34 36.77
N TYR A 612 -12.50 10.21 37.55
CA TYR A 612 -11.33 11.08 37.38
C TYR A 612 -10.53 10.72 36.14
N PHE A 613 -10.38 9.43 35.84
CA PHE A 613 -9.73 8.97 34.61
C PHE A 613 -10.50 9.47 33.38
N MET A 614 -11.82 9.25 33.32
CA MET A 614 -12.65 9.71 32.21
C MET A 614 -12.59 11.22 32.03
N ARG A 615 -12.49 11.98 33.12
CA ARG A 615 -12.31 13.43 33.03
C ARG A 615 -11.01 13.83 32.34
N TYR A 616 -9.90 13.17 32.67
CA TYR A 616 -8.63 13.44 31.99
C TYR A 616 -8.67 13.03 30.52
N LYS A 617 -9.25 11.87 30.19
CA LYS A 617 -9.48 11.45 28.80
C LYS A 617 -10.28 12.51 28.03
N ILE A 618 -11.46 12.90 28.51
CA ILE A 618 -12.34 13.88 27.84
C ILE A 618 -11.67 15.24 27.60
N GLU A 619 -10.75 15.65 28.47
CA GLU A 619 -10.09 16.95 28.36
C GLU A 619 -8.79 16.93 27.54
N ASN A 620 -8.20 15.75 27.25
CA ASN A 620 -6.89 15.63 26.61
C ASN A 620 -6.85 14.68 25.40
N PHE A 621 -7.84 13.80 25.24
CA PHE A 621 -7.97 12.86 24.12
C PHE A 621 -8.96 13.39 23.09
N GLU A 622 -8.54 13.44 21.83
CA GLU A 622 -9.41 13.88 20.72
C GLU A 622 -10.45 12.80 20.41
N LYS A 623 -11.72 13.21 20.28
CA LYS A 623 -12.83 12.25 20.05
C LYS A 623 -12.66 11.48 18.74
N GLU A 624 -12.02 12.12 17.77
CA GLU A 624 -11.73 11.60 16.44
C GLU A 624 -10.80 10.37 16.51
N ARG A 625 -10.07 10.16 17.62
CA ARG A 625 -9.16 9.03 17.81
C ARG A 625 -9.82 7.80 18.48
N LEU A 626 -11.09 7.88 18.89
CA LEU A 626 -11.75 6.84 19.72
C LEU A 626 -11.84 5.46 19.07
N ASP A 627 -12.07 5.44 17.75
CA ASP A 627 -12.26 4.21 16.99
C ASP A 627 -10.94 3.48 16.69
N ILE A 628 -9.81 4.11 17.00
CA ILE A 628 -8.47 3.72 16.55
C ILE A 628 -7.53 3.53 17.75
N PHE A 629 -7.49 4.51 18.66
CA PHE A 629 -6.50 4.58 19.72
C PHE A 629 -7.02 4.01 21.03
N ARG A 630 -6.16 3.24 21.68
CA ARG A 630 -6.25 2.85 23.08
C ARG A 630 -5.70 3.97 23.94
N TYR A 631 -6.49 4.49 24.88
CA TYR A 631 -6.03 5.58 25.74
C TYR A 631 -5.34 5.04 26.99
N ASN A 632 -4.11 5.50 27.20
CA ASN A 632 -3.32 5.14 28.35
C ASN A 632 -2.88 6.36 29.17
N LEU A 633 -3.09 6.30 30.48
CA LEU A 633 -2.67 7.35 31.39
C LEU A 633 -1.55 6.86 32.32
N PHE A 634 -0.40 7.51 32.24
CA PHE A 634 0.71 7.31 33.14
C PHE A 634 0.60 8.22 34.36
N VAL A 635 0.45 7.61 35.53
CA VAL A 635 0.28 8.32 36.80
C VAL A 635 1.37 7.97 37.78
N HIS A 636 1.37 8.68 38.90
CA HIS A 636 2.33 8.43 39.95
C HIS A 636 1.89 7.27 40.88
N TYR A 637 0.64 7.27 41.35
CA TYR A 637 0.07 6.17 42.17
C TYR A 637 -1.33 5.76 41.71
N LEU A 638 -1.60 4.46 41.88
CA LEU A 638 -2.92 3.83 41.85
C LEU A 638 -3.18 3.20 43.24
N GLY A 639 -4.31 3.55 43.89
CA GLY A 639 -4.70 2.99 45.19
C GLY A 639 -4.51 3.91 46.41
N GLY A 640 -5.01 3.46 47.57
CA GLY A 640 -5.09 4.25 48.80
C GLY A 640 -3.97 3.93 49.79
N ARG A 641 -3.29 4.95 50.32
CA ARG A 641 -2.28 4.78 51.37
C ARG A 641 -2.93 4.25 52.66
N SER A 642 -2.82 2.95 52.94
CA SER A 642 -3.16 2.38 54.24
C SER A 642 -2.41 3.14 55.35
N THR A 643 -3.15 3.57 56.38
CA THR A 643 -2.54 4.23 57.56
C THR A 643 -1.85 3.22 58.49
N GLU A 644 -1.98 1.93 58.22
CA GLU A 644 -1.23 0.85 58.87
C GLU A 644 -0.12 0.39 57.92
N ARG A 645 1.08 0.91 58.13
CA ARG A 645 2.30 0.49 57.44
C ARG A 645 2.61 -0.96 57.82
N LYS A 646 1.95 -1.93 57.18
CA LYS A 646 2.40 -3.32 57.16
C LYS A 646 3.61 -3.39 56.21
N PRO A 647 4.70 -4.08 56.58
CA PRO A 647 5.94 -4.05 55.80
C PRO A 647 5.81 -4.59 54.36
N ASN A 648 4.75 -5.35 54.06
CA ASN A 648 4.63 -6.12 52.82
C ASN A 648 3.34 -5.83 52.02
N ASN A 649 2.57 -4.79 52.33
CA ASN A 649 1.38 -4.46 51.53
C ASN A 649 0.99 -2.98 51.65
N PRO A 650 1.50 -2.09 50.79
CA PRO A 650 0.70 -1.00 50.28
C PRO A 650 -0.13 -1.52 49.08
N GLU A 651 -1.45 -1.34 49.11
CA GLU A 651 -2.36 -1.58 47.99
C GLU A 651 -2.04 -0.61 46.82
N GLU A 652 -0.85 -0.73 46.24
CA GLU A 652 -0.32 0.10 45.16
C GLU A 652 -0.19 -0.78 43.91
N TRP A 653 -1.09 -0.54 42.95
CA TRP A 653 -1.23 -1.39 41.77
C TRP A 653 -0.32 -0.85 40.66
N PRO A 654 0.53 -1.67 40.03
CA PRO A 654 1.43 -1.23 38.95
C PRO A 654 0.68 -0.74 37.70
N GLY A 655 -0.56 -1.19 37.53
CA GLY A 655 -1.48 -0.73 36.50
C GLY A 655 -2.90 -1.21 36.77
N VAL A 656 -3.83 -0.73 35.95
CA VAL A 656 -5.21 -1.25 35.89
C VAL A 656 -5.83 -0.96 34.53
N THR A 657 -6.46 -1.96 33.93
CA THR A 657 -7.29 -1.83 32.72
C THR A 657 -8.77 -1.70 33.06
N LEU A 658 -9.47 -0.85 32.32
CA LEU A 658 -10.87 -0.54 32.56
C LEU A 658 -11.80 -1.66 32.07
N GLU A 659 -12.36 -2.45 33.00
CA GLU A 659 -13.16 -3.64 32.71
C GLU A 659 -14.45 -3.38 31.90
N ASP A 660 -15.05 -2.19 32.01
CA ASP A 660 -16.32 -1.85 31.34
C ASP A 660 -16.15 -1.30 29.90
N TYR A 661 -14.94 -0.85 29.52
CA TYR A 661 -14.66 -0.14 28.24
C TYR A 661 -13.46 -0.72 27.47
N GLU A 662 -12.75 -1.65 28.11
CA GLU A 662 -11.86 -2.71 27.59
C GLU A 662 -10.75 -2.31 26.61
N SER A 663 -10.57 -1.02 26.33
CA SER A 663 -9.52 -0.49 25.47
C SER A 663 -8.57 0.47 26.20
N ASP A 664 -8.99 0.99 27.34
CA ASP A 664 -8.29 2.01 28.11
C ASP A 664 -7.64 1.45 29.38
N PHE A 665 -6.48 1.97 29.75
CA PHE A 665 -5.72 1.45 30.90
C PHE A 665 -4.78 2.48 31.52
N ILE A 666 -4.28 2.18 32.72
CA ILE A 666 -3.45 3.08 33.52
C ILE A 666 -2.19 2.35 33.94
N VAL A 667 -1.05 3.06 33.92
CA VAL A 667 0.23 2.56 34.44
C VAL A 667 0.71 3.52 35.53
N ALA A 668 1.15 2.99 36.69
CA ALA A 668 1.60 3.78 37.83
C ALA A 668 3.11 3.67 38.07
N HIS A 669 3.83 4.78 38.01
CA HIS A 669 5.29 4.82 38.18
C HIS A 669 5.79 4.44 39.59
N GLN A 670 5.12 4.86 40.67
CA GLN A 670 5.69 4.65 42.02
C GLN A 670 5.35 3.29 42.63
N ALA A 671 4.26 2.65 42.23
CA ALA A 671 4.04 1.23 42.52
C ALA A 671 5.19 0.36 41.98
N LEU A 672 6.00 0.91 41.05
CA LEU A 672 7.17 0.28 40.48
C LEU A 672 8.49 0.52 41.23
N VAL A 673 8.48 1.16 42.40
CA VAL A 673 9.72 1.45 43.17
C VAL A 673 9.47 1.19 44.65
N ASP A 674 10.03 0.09 45.19
CA ASP A 674 9.90 -0.25 46.61
C ASP A 674 10.86 0.61 47.46
N ASP A 675 10.36 1.15 48.57
CA ASP A 675 11.15 1.89 49.56
C ASP A 675 12.34 1.08 50.10
N ALA A 676 12.26 -0.26 50.10
CA ALA A 676 13.32 -1.17 50.56
C ALA A 676 14.37 -1.51 49.48
N HIS A 677 14.05 -1.38 48.18
CA HIS A 677 14.91 -1.79 47.06
C HIS A 677 15.22 -0.67 46.05
N LYS A 678 14.95 0.60 46.42
CA LYS A 678 15.13 1.81 45.58
C LYS A 678 16.34 1.85 44.66
N ASP A 679 17.51 1.42 45.11
CA ASP A 679 18.75 1.50 44.30
C ASP A 679 18.75 0.50 43.13
N GLU A 680 18.13 -0.68 43.29
CA GLU A 680 17.96 -1.69 42.24
C GLU A 680 16.75 -1.37 41.36
N ASP A 681 15.65 -0.91 41.95
CA ASP A 681 14.43 -0.51 41.24
C ASP A 681 14.66 0.70 40.31
N VAL A 682 15.45 1.69 40.74
CA VAL A 682 15.80 2.85 39.89
C VAL A 682 16.67 2.42 38.70
N ALA A 683 17.53 1.41 38.86
CA ALA A 683 18.37 0.90 37.78
C ALA A 683 17.56 0.13 36.71
N HIS A 684 16.42 -0.43 37.09
CA HIS A 684 15.53 -1.26 36.25
C HIS A 684 14.16 -0.62 36.03
N LEU A 685 14.02 0.70 36.22
CA LEU A 685 12.74 1.40 36.13
C LEU A 685 12.08 1.22 34.75
N ASN A 686 12.86 1.32 33.66
CA ASN A 686 12.33 1.10 32.31
C ASN A 686 11.85 -0.35 32.10
N ASP A 687 12.54 -1.31 32.72
CA ASP A 687 12.16 -2.73 32.62
C ASP A 687 10.82 -2.97 33.31
N ARG A 688 10.64 -2.39 34.49
CA ARG A 688 9.39 -2.45 35.27
C ARG A 688 8.24 -1.73 34.57
N ILE A 689 8.50 -0.56 33.97
CA ILE A 689 7.51 0.17 33.15
C ILE A 689 7.07 -0.68 31.97
N ALA A 690 8.00 -1.30 31.25
CA ALA A 690 7.68 -2.14 30.11
C ALA A 690 6.85 -3.38 30.51
N VAL A 691 7.16 -4.00 31.65
CA VAL A 691 6.37 -5.10 32.22
C VAL A 691 4.93 -4.66 32.49
N ALA A 692 4.75 -3.52 33.18
CA ALA A 692 3.41 -3.02 33.50
C ALA A 692 2.65 -2.57 32.26
N PHE A 693 3.31 -1.86 31.35
CA PHE A 693 2.71 -1.42 30.10
C PHE A 693 2.23 -2.60 29.25
N MET A 694 3.05 -3.63 29.06
CA MET A 694 2.65 -4.80 28.27
C MET A 694 1.56 -5.63 28.96
N HIS A 695 1.59 -5.76 30.30
CA HIS A 695 0.54 -6.48 31.02
C HIS A 695 -0.84 -5.81 30.87
N GLU A 696 -0.93 -4.50 31.14
CA GLU A 696 -2.19 -3.78 31.03
C GLU A 696 -2.68 -3.64 29.58
N LEU A 697 -1.75 -3.46 28.63
CA LEU A 697 -2.06 -3.54 27.20
C LEU A 697 -2.67 -4.90 26.85
N GLY A 698 -2.14 -6.01 27.40
CA GLY A 698 -2.65 -7.36 27.23
C GLY A 698 -4.13 -7.51 27.62
N HIS A 699 -4.52 -6.93 28.76
CA HIS A 699 -5.93 -6.85 29.14
C HIS A 699 -6.77 -6.07 28.13
N SER A 700 -6.23 -4.98 27.57
CA SER A 700 -6.95 -4.18 26.56
C SER A 700 -7.14 -4.92 25.23
N ILE A 701 -6.34 -5.96 24.96
CA ILE A 701 -6.42 -6.80 23.74
C ILE A 701 -6.92 -8.22 24.05
N GLY A 702 -7.70 -8.39 25.12
CA GLY A 702 -8.50 -9.60 25.35
C GLY A 702 -7.82 -10.74 26.11
N LEU A 703 -6.69 -10.46 26.77
CA LEU A 703 -6.04 -11.43 27.65
C LEU A 703 -6.46 -11.26 29.11
N CYS A 704 -6.53 -12.37 29.86
CA CYS A 704 -6.67 -12.42 31.32
C CYS A 704 -5.43 -13.11 31.92
N HIS A 705 -5.36 -13.21 33.25
CA HIS A 705 -4.19 -13.80 33.94
C HIS A 705 -3.99 -15.30 33.72
N SER A 706 -4.95 -15.95 33.07
CA SER A 706 -4.98 -17.38 32.76
C SER A 706 -5.51 -17.62 31.35
N GLY A 707 -5.00 -16.89 30.36
CA GLY A 707 -5.38 -17.06 28.95
C GLY A 707 -6.47 -16.10 28.47
N PRO A 708 -7.16 -16.41 27.36
CA PRO A 708 -8.04 -15.46 26.70
C PRO A 708 -9.39 -15.31 27.40
N LYS A 709 -9.99 -14.13 27.22
CA LYS A 709 -11.22 -13.65 27.87
C LYS A 709 -12.53 -14.38 27.48
N SER A 710 -12.53 -15.67 27.14
CA SER A 710 -13.77 -16.33 26.67
C SER A 710 -13.97 -17.79 27.07
N ILE A 711 -13.23 -18.31 28.06
CA ILE A 711 -13.20 -19.76 28.29
C ILE A 711 -14.06 -20.24 29.48
N VAL A 712 -14.37 -19.47 30.54
CA VAL A 712 -15.18 -20.02 31.67
C VAL A 712 -16.03 -19.06 32.56
N ASP A 713 -16.33 -17.79 32.29
CA ASP A 713 -16.80 -16.89 33.39
C ASP A 713 -18.30 -16.54 33.44
N ASP A 714 -19.19 -17.55 33.43
CA ASP A 714 -20.65 -17.35 33.55
C ASP A 714 -21.18 -17.26 35.01
N ILE A 715 -20.30 -17.13 36.01
CA ILE A 715 -20.70 -17.06 37.42
C ILE A 715 -19.90 -15.96 38.13
N VAL A 716 -20.59 -14.85 38.42
CA VAL A 716 -20.20 -13.68 39.26
C VAL A 716 -19.15 -12.68 38.75
N GLY A 717 -19.41 -12.04 37.61
CA GLY A 717 -19.21 -10.59 37.44
C GLY A 717 -17.82 -9.98 37.69
N LEU A 718 -16.76 -10.78 37.59
CA LEU A 718 -15.35 -10.36 37.53
C LEU A 718 -14.69 -11.25 36.46
N GLU A 719 -14.88 -10.90 35.18
CA GLU A 719 -14.61 -11.75 34.00
C GLU A 719 -13.11 -11.96 33.65
N CYS A 720 -12.19 -11.67 34.57
CA CYS A 720 -10.79 -12.12 34.52
C CYS A 720 -10.27 -12.63 35.88
N GLY A 721 -11.16 -12.85 36.87
CA GLY A 721 -10.79 -13.07 38.27
C GLY A 721 -10.52 -14.52 38.69
N HIS A 722 -10.56 -15.49 37.77
CA HIS A 722 -10.50 -16.91 38.10
C HIS A 722 -9.14 -17.49 37.65
N ALA A 723 -8.28 -17.76 38.64
CA ALA A 723 -6.86 -18.12 38.53
C ALA A 723 -5.92 -16.93 38.17
N LEU A 724 -5.60 -16.10 39.15
CA LEU A 724 -4.56 -15.07 39.01
C LEU A 724 -3.17 -15.68 38.77
N ASN A 725 -2.97 -16.91 39.25
CA ASN A 725 -1.65 -17.49 39.47
C ASN A 725 -1.59 -18.90 38.88
N GLN A 726 -0.75 -19.13 37.88
CA GLN A 726 -0.58 -20.46 37.28
C GLN A 726 0.90 -20.79 37.15
N PRO A 727 1.46 -21.74 37.92
CA PRO A 727 2.91 -21.96 37.98
C PRO A 727 3.56 -22.29 36.63
N GLN A 728 2.78 -22.91 35.74
CA GLN A 728 3.21 -23.39 34.43
C GLN A 728 2.85 -22.43 33.27
N TYR A 729 2.08 -21.37 33.53
CA TYR A 729 1.69 -20.38 32.52
C TYR A 729 2.77 -19.30 32.38
N ILE A 730 3.62 -19.46 31.37
CA ILE A 730 4.77 -18.59 31.12
C ILE A 730 4.33 -17.45 30.20
N SER A 731 3.71 -16.44 30.80
CA SER A 731 3.25 -15.22 30.13
C SER A 731 3.44 -14.02 31.05
N ILE A 732 3.64 -12.83 30.49
CA ILE A 732 3.57 -11.58 31.26
C ILE A 732 2.21 -11.38 31.92
N MET A 733 1.16 -12.04 31.41
CA MET A 733 -0.18 -12.01 31.98
C MET A 733 -0.31 -12.79 33.29
N ASN A 734 0.65 -13.66 33.64
CA ASN A 734 0.60 -14.41 34.89
C ASN A 734 0.74 -13.48 36.11
N GLY A 735 -0.25 -13.47 36.99
CA GLY A 735 -0.33 -12.59 38.15
C GLY A 735 0.84 -12.73 39.14
N LEU A 736 1.47 -13.91 39.25
CA LEU A 736 2.66 -14.09 40.10
C LEU A 736 3.90 -13.40 39.53
N LEU A 737 4.04 -13.39 38.21
CA LEU A 737 5.18 -12.76 37.52
C LEU A 737 4.97 -11.25 37.42
N TYR A 738 3.71 -10.81 37.32
CA TYR A 738 3.31 -9.41 37.30
C TYR A 738 3.29 -8.75 38.68
N GLY A 739 2.84 -9.44 39.74
CA GLY A 739 2.71 -8.89 41.10
C GLY A 739 4.03 -8.44 41.72
N TYR A 740 5.16 -8.98 41.27
CA TYR A 740 6.51 -8.50 41.61
C TYR A 740 7.13 -7.62 40.53
N THR A 741 6.40 -7.34 39.45
CA THR A 741 6.81 -6.57 38.27
C THR A 741 8.12 -7.05 37.65
N ALA A 742 8.50 -8.30 37.95
CA ALA A 742 9.79 -8.92 37.66
C ALA A 742 9.91 -9.38 36.20
N GLY A 743 8.78 -9.39 35.48
CA GLY A 743 8.65 -9.99 34.15
C GLY A 743 8.91 -11.49 34.18
N ILE A 744 9.08 -12.06 33.00
CA ILE A 744 9.48 -13.46 32.83
C ILE A 744 10.99 -13.55 33.10
N THR A 745 11.42 -14.57 33.85
CA THR A 745 12.86 -14.86 33.99
C THR A 745 13.26 -15.97 33.03
N TYR A 746 14.11 -15.65 32.07
CA TYR A 746 14.61 -16.57 31.05
C TYR A 746 16.13 -16.78 31.20
N GLN A 747 16.55 -18.03 31.40
CA GLN A 747 17.94 -18.45 31.62
C GLN A 747 18.65 -17.66 32.73
N GLY A 748 17.90 -17.31 33.78
CA GLY A 748 18.40 -16.53 34.92
C GLY A 748 18.53 -15.03 34.65
N GLN A 749 18.10 -14.54 33.49
CA GLN A 749 17.92 -13.11 33.21
C GLN A 749 16.47 -12.71 33.50
N ARG A 750 16.29 -11.75 34.40
CA ARG A 750 14.98 -11.18 34.75
C ARG A 750 14.50 -10.22 33.66
N TRP A 751 13.23 -9.81 33.75
CA TRP A 751 12.62 -8.76 32.93
C TRP A 751 12.53 -9.08 31.44
N HIS A 752 12.46 -10.36 31.08
CA HIS A 752 12.01 -10.76 29.76
C HIS A 752 10.51 -10.46 29.67
N ILE A 753 10.08 -9.88 28.56
CA ILE A 753 8.70 -9.44 28.34
C ILE A 753 8.26 -10.11 27.05
N ASP A 754 7.24 -10.95 27.15
CA ASP A 754 6.58 -11.60 26.02
C ASP A 754 5.22 -12.14 26.52
N TYR A 755 4.26 -12.30 25.62
CA TYR A 755 3.12 -13.17 25.89
C TYR A 755 3.49 -14.62 25.62
N SER A 756 2.71 -15.56 26.15
CA SER A 756 2.95 -16.97 25.89
C SER A 756 2.71 -17.31 24.41
N GLY A 757 3.68 -17.99 23.78
CA GLY A 757 3.59 -18.52 22.43
C GLY A 757 3.64 -20.05 22.39
N PRO A 758 3.50 -20.69 21.21
CA PRO A 758 3.53 -22.15 21.05
C PRO A 758 4.75 -22.84 21.68
N GLU A 759 5.89 -22.15 21.71
CA GLU A 759 7.15 -22.61 22.29
C GLU A 759 7.19 -22.60 23.82
N MET A 760 6.29 -21.85 24.46
CA MET A 760 6.18 -21.67 25.91
C MET A 760 5.06 -22.52 26.54
N LEU A 761 4.27 -23.22 25.72
CA LEU A 761 3.17 -24.06 26.18
C LEU A 761 3.64 -25.24 27.04
N SER A 762 2.95 -25.45 28.16
CA SER A 762 3.17 -26.59 29.05
C SER A 762 1.95 -27.50 29.11
N PRO A 763 2.13 -28.78 29.45
CA PRO A 763 1.00 -29.62 29.85
C PRO A 763 0.26 -29.02 31.05
N ASP A 764 -1.02 -29.37 31.16
CA ASP A 764 -1.87 -29.00 32.28
C ASP A 764 -1.32 -29.57 33.59
N VAL A 765 -1.48 -28.79 34.66
CA VAL A 765 -1.10 -29.18 36.04
C VAL A 765 -2.38 -29.49 36.81
N ASP A 766 -2.53 -30.71 37.32
CA ASP A 766 -3.66 -31.11 38.14
C ASP A 766 -3.31 -30.95 39.63
N GLU A 767 -3.87 -29.93 40.28
CA GLU A 767 -3.65 -29.64 41.70
C GLU A 767 -4.06 -30.80 42.62
N ALA A 768 -4.88 -31.74 42.15
CA ALA A 768 -5.26 -32.93 42.91
C ALA A 768 -4.25 -34.09 42.83
N ALA A 769 -3.24 -33.98 41.95
CA ALA A 769 -2.30 -35.05 41.63
C ALA A 769 -0.88 -34.52 41.32
N LEU A 770 -0.40 -33.56 42.09
CA LEU A 770 0.96 -33.02 41.99
C LEU A 770 2.00 -34.03 42.48
N ASP A 771 3.17 -34.10 41.87
CA ASP A 771 4.29 -34.94 42.34
C ASP A 771 5.56 -34.08 42.41
N GLU A 772 6.21 -34.02 43.58
CA GLU A 772 7.37 -33.17 43.80
C GLU A 772 8.64 -33.71 43.14
N GLU A 773 8.77 -35.03 42.92
CA GLU A 773 9.89 -35.59 42.15
C GLU A 773 9.74 -35.30 40.65
N GLU A 774 8.50 -35.29 40.14
CA GLU A 774 8.22 -35.02 38.72
C GLU A 774 8.20 -33.52 38.38
N GLY A 775 7.75 -32.66 39.31
CA GLY A 775 7.63 -31.22 39.10
C GLY A 775 6.49 -30.88 38.12
N ILE A 776 6.76 -30.04 37.12
CA ILE A 776 5.78 -29.76 36.05
C ILE A 776 5.74 -30.97 35.10
N PRO A 777 4.55 -31.54 34.82
CA PRO A 777 4.44 -32.73 33.99
C PRO A 777 4.87 -32.49 32.54
N GLY A 778 5.62 -33.44 31.97
CA GLY A 778 5.97 -33.52 30.54
C GLY A 778 7.38 -33.03 30.16
N ASP A 779 8.00 -33.67 29.17
CA ASP A 779 9.35 -33.32 28.70
C ASP A 779 9.29 -32.15 27.71
N ASN A 780 9.21 -30.92 28.23
CA ASN A 780 9.38 -29.71 27.42
C ASN A 780 10.69 -28.99 27.76
N SER A 781 11.76 -29.34 27.03
CA SER A 781 13.08 -28.70 27.15
C SER A 781 13.09 -27.17 26.98
N ASN A 782 12.02 -26.55 26.47
CA ASN A 782 11.89 -25.09 26.41
C ASN A 782 11.47 -24.48 27.74
N ILE A 783 10.54 -25.11 28.48
CA ILE A 783 10.09 -24.65 29.81
C ILE A 783 11.23 -24.63 30.81
N ALA A 784 12.18 -25.56 30.66
CA ALA A 784 13.37 -25.66 31.50
C ALA A 784 14.24 -24.39 31.55
N LYS A 785 14.02 -23.46 30.62
CA LYS A 785 14.74 -22.19 30.53
C LYS A 785 14.08 -21.11 31.38
N TYR A 786 12.87 -21.30 31.87
CA TYR A 786 12.08 -20.30 32.58
C TYR A 786 12.05 -20.58 34.09
N GLN A 787 11.95 -19.53 34.90
CA GLN A 787 11.60 -19.67 36.31
C GLN A 787 10.11 -19.87 36.48
N ILE A 788 9.75 -20.67 37.47
CA ILE A 788 8.35 -20.91 37.85
C ILE A 788 8.13 -20.37 39.26
N ALA A 789 6.91 -19.91 39.52
CA ALA A 789 6.50 -19.35 40.79
C ALA A 789 5.17 -19.98 41.22
N TRP A 790 4.99 -20.22 42.52
CA TRP A 790 3.72 -20.72 43.07
C TRP A 790 3.53 -20.24 44.51
N MET A 791 2.31 -20.38 45.02
CA MET A 791 1.96 -20.02 46.40
C MET A 791 2.13 -21.21 47.34
N CYS A 792 2.77 -21.00 48.48
CA CYS A 792 2.92 -22.03 49.50
C CYS A 792 1.61 -22.22 50.29
N PRO A 793 1.19 -23.48 50.57
CA PRO A 793 -0.12 -23.76 51.18
C PRO A 793 -0.22 -23.51 52.70
N ASN A 794 0.89 -23.29 53.42
CA ASN A 794 0.93 -23.36 54.90
C ASN A 794 1.41 -22.09 55.62
N ASP A 795 1.70 -20.99 54.93
CA ASP A 795 2.11 -19.74 55.59
C ASP A 795 0.93 -18.78 55.78
N ASP A 796 0.83 -18.19 56.98
CA ASP A 796 -0.16 -17.15 57.33
C ASP A 796 0.13 -15.80 56.61
N GLU A 797 1.23 -15.74 55.86
CA GLU A 797 1.63 -14.66 54.95
C GLU A 797 1.64 -15.25 53.53
N GLU A 798 1.07 -14.56 52.53
CA GLU A 798 1.04 -14.96 51.11
C GLU A 798 2.47 -15.07 50.53
N GLU A 799 3.25 -16.06 50.93
CA GLU A 799 4.64 -16.25 50.50
C GLU A 799 4.67 -16.94 49.14
N ILE A 800 5.13 -16.20 48.13
CA ILE A 800 5.33 -16.70 46.77
C ILE A 800 6.74 -17.27 46.67
N VAL A 801 6.83 -18.57 46.38
CA VAL A 801 8.10 -19.26 46.18
C VAL A 801 8.47 -19.24 44.70
N VAL A 802 9.67 -18.75 44.40
CA VAL A 802 10.24 -18.67 43.05
C VAL A 802 11.44 -19.58 42.96
N HIS A 803 11.39 -20.57 42.06
CA HIS A 803 12.52 -21.48 41.85
C HIS A 803 13.39 -21.07 40.65
N PRO A 804 14.72 -21.28 40.72
CA PRO A 804 15.59 -21.06 39.57
C PRO A 804 15.22 -22.01 38.42
N PRO A 805 15.58 -21.68 37.16
CA PRO A 805 15.22 -22.51 36.01
C PRO A 805 15.66 -23.96 36.23
N GLN A 806 14.70 -24.87 36.24
CA GLN A 806 14.93 -26.29 36.46
C GLN A 806 15.04 -27.02 35.11
N SER A 807 15.62 -28.22 35.07
CA SER A 807 15.38 -29.12 33.93
C SER A 807 13.87 -29.35 33.77
N SER A 808 13.38 -29.70 32.57
CA SER A 808 11.95 -29.87 32.26
C SER A 808 11.19 -30.84 33.19
N ASN A 809 11.91 -31.65 33.98
CA ASN A 809 11.40 -32.58 34.98
C ASN A 809 12.13 -32.42 36.33
N GLY A 810 12.51 -31.20 36.71
CA GLY A 810 13.19 -30.94 37.99
C GLY A 810 12.20 -30.96 39.15
N SER A 811 12.64 -31.46 40.29
CA SER A 811 11.79 -31.56 41.47
C SER A 811 11.31 -30.20 41.98
N VAL A 812 10.04 -30.08 42.31
CA VAL A 812 9.40 -28.86 42.83
C VAL A 812 8.80 -29.17 44.21
N ASP A 813 9.20 -28.42 45.23
CA ASP A 813 8.71 -28.55 46.62
C ASP A 813 7.34 -27.84 46.72
N TRP A 814 6.28 -28.51 46.28
CA TRP A 814 4.96 -27.90 46.09
C TRP A 814 4.34 -27.47 47.43
N ASP A 815 4.64 -28.17 48.54
CA ASP A 815 4.09 -27.83 49.86
C ASP A 815 4.98 -26.91 50.73
N CYS A 816 6.18 -26.59 50.22
CA CYS A 816 7.18 -25.73 50.83
C CYS A 816 7.68 -26.23 52.19
N ASN A 817 7.67 -27.55 52.44
CA ASN A 817 8.12 -28.12 53.70
C ASN A 817 9.66 -28.28 53.79
N GLY A 818 10.38 -28.10 52.67
CA GLY A 818 11.83 -28.19 52.56
C GLY A 818 12.38 -29.59 52.25
N GLU A 819 11.53 -30.58 51.99
CA GLU A 819 11.86 -31.94 51.58
C GLU A 819 11.12 -32.28 50.26
N ILE A 820 11.78 -32.97 49.33
CA ILE A 820 11.13 -33.47 48.10
C ILE A 820 10.59 -34.88 48.36
N GLU A 821 9.28 -35.06 48.20
CA GLU A 821 8.55 -36.30 48.42
C GLU A 821 8.05 -36.95 47.13
N SER A 822 8.12 -38.28 47.04
CA SER A 822 7.64 -39.04 45.88
C SER A 822 6.16 -39.40 46.02
N GLY A 823 5.37 -39.19 44.97
CA GLY A 823 3.97 -39.63 44.85
C GLY A 823 2.95 -38.50 44.88
N GLU A 824 1.81 -38.74 44.21
CA GLU A 824 0.74 -37.76 44.02
C GLU A 824 0.20 -37.17 45.34
N MET A 825 0.12 -35.83 45.39
CA MET A 825 -0.41 -35.03 46.48
C MET A 825 -1.36 -33.94 45.97
N GLY A 826 -2.30 -33.54 46.83
CA GLY A 826 -3.29 -32.51 46.51
C GLY A 826 -2.97 -31.19 47.21
N ILE A 827 -2.53 -30.18 46.48
CA ILE A 827 -2.11 -28.87 47.02
C ILE A 827 -2.67 -27.75 46.14
N ASN A 828 -3.24 -26.73 46.78
CA ASN A 828 -3.59 -25.49 46.11
C ASN A 828 -2.32 -24.67 45.91
N VAL A 829 -1.85 -24.56 44.66
CA VAL A 829 -0.60 -23.88 44.30
C VAL A 829 -0.83 -22.55 43.59
N ASN A 830 -2.09 -22.23 43.28
CA ASN A 830 -2.52 -20.94 42.72
C ASN A 830 -3.02 -19.93 43.77
N GLY A 831 -3.26 -20.37 45.02
CA GLY A 831 -3.71 -19.54 46.14
C GLY A 831 -5.09 -18.91 45.96
N TYR A 832 -5.95 -19.52 45.14
CA TYR A 832 -7.32 -19.03 44.90
C TYR A 832 -8.22 -19.29 46.12
N GLU A 833 -8.72 -18.22 46.77
CA GLU A 833 -9.69 -18.28 47.87
C GLU A 833 -11.13 -17.93 47.39
N ASP A 834 -11.87 -18.88 46.81
CA ASP A 834 -13.32 -18.71 46.53
C ASP A 834 -14.24 -19.13 47.68
N GLY A 835 -13.66 -19.40 48.86
CA GLY A 835 -14.38 -19.93 50.00
C GLY A 835 -14.64 -21.44 49.95
N ASN A 836 -14.11 -22.17 48.96
CA ASN A 836 -13.95 -23.62 48.95
C ASN A 836 -12.59 -23.97 48.35
N ASP A 837 -11.59 -24.35 49.14
CA ASP A 837 -10.29 -24.90 48.70
C ASP A 837 -10.42 -26.03 47.63
N GLN A 838 -10.73 -25.69 46.38
CA GLN A 838 -10.98 -26.63 45.29
C GLN A 838 -9.69 -26.77 44.52
N LEU A 839 -9.16 -27.99 44.49
CA LEU A 839 -8.05 -28.37 43.64
C LEU A 839 -8.57 -28.45 42.20
N THR A 840 -7.94 -27.71 41.29
CA THR A 840 -8.34 -27.57 39.89
C THR A 840 -7.27 -28.06 38.92
N ALA A 841 -7.66 -28.30 37.67
CA ALA A 841 -6.71 -28.44 36.58
C ALA A 841 -6.35 -27.04 36.07
N LEU A 842 -5.07 -26.71 36.11
CA LEU A 842 -4.51 -25.46 35.63
C LEU A 842 -4.03 -25.64 34.20
N HIS A 843 -4.31 -24.67 33.34
CA HIS A 843 -4.10 -24.75 31.90
C HIS A 843 -2.98 -23.81 31.43
N THR A 844 -2.49 -24.00 30.21
CA THR A 844 -1.69 -22.97 29.52
C THR A 844 -2.36 -22.59 28.21
N TYR A 845 -2.09 -21.38 27.76
CA TYR A 845 -2.68 -20.79 26.58
C TYR A 845 -1.59 -20.23 25.68
N ASP A 846 -1.89 -20.11 24.40
CA ASP A 846 -1.08 -19.39 23.43
C ASP A 846 -1.70 -18.02 23.28
N ASP A 847 -1.23 -17.06 24.07
CA ASP A 847 -1.81 -15.72 24.13
C ASP A 847 -1.74 -14.98 22.80
N TRP A 848 -0.60 -15.10 22.09
CA TRP A 848 -0.41 -14.46 20.78
C TRP A 848 -1.45 -14.89 19.76
N SER A 849 -1.85 -16.16 19.78
CA SER A 849 -2.90 -16.68 18.90
C SER A 849 -4.33 -16.29 19.33
N ASN A 850 -4.51 -15.68 20.51
CA ASN A 850 -5.82 -15.34 21.06
C ASN A 850 -6.01 -13.84 21.35
N LEU A 851 -5.18 -12.97 20.79
CA LEU A 851 -5.39 -11.53 20.87
C LEU A 851 -6.72 -11.12 20.22
N ASN A 852 -7.43 -10.19 20.86
CA ASN A 852 -8.61 -9.53 20.34
C ASN A 852 -8.33 -8.03 20.15
N LEU A 853 -7.91 -7.66 18.94
CA LEU A 853 -7.51 -6.29 18.62
C LEU A 853 -8.71 -5.33 18.50
N ARG A 854 -9.91 -5.87 18.26
CA ARG A 854 -11.18 -5.13 18.14
C ARG A 854 -11.91 -4.95 19.48
N LEU A 855 -11.24 -5.18 20.61
CA LEU A 855 -11.87 -5.11 21.93
C LEU A 855 -12.14 -3.65 22.35
N GLY A 856 -13.27 -3.42 23.01
CA GLY A 856 -13.69 -2.09 23.47
C GLY A 856 -14.25 -1.25 22.33
N CYS A 857 -13.67 -0.07 22.12
CA CYS A 857 -14.17 0.93 21.17
C CYS A 857 -13.51 0.91 19.79
N ILE A 858 -12.67 -0.09 19.51
CA ILE A 858 -11.89 -0.17 18.27
C ILE A 858 -12.71 -0.84 17.15
N GLY A 859 -12.86 -0.18 16.00
CA GLY A 859 -13.49 -0.72 14.77
C GLY A 859 -15.04 -0.79 14.73
N ASP A 860 -15.63 -1.14 13.58
CA ASP A 860 -17.03 -0.78 13.24
C ASP A 860 -18.12 -1.88 13.48
N GLU A 861 -17.79 -3.17 13.50
CA GLU A 861 -18.86 -4.19 13.42
C GLU A 861 -19.61 -4.50 14.74
N ASN A 862 -19.03 -4.20 15.90
CA ASN A 862 -19.62 -4.54 17.22
C ASN A 862 -19.27 -3.54 18.35
N LYS A 863 -18.81 -2.32 18.04
CA LYS A 863 -18.40 -1.36 19.08
C LYS A 863 -19.57 -0.87 19.96
N PRO A 864 -19.32 -0.51 21.24
CA PRO A 864 -20.28 0.18 22.09
C PRO A 864 -20.74 1.53 21.49
N GLU A 865 -21.86 2.07 21.99
CA GLU A 865 -22.33 3.41 21.60
C GLU A 865 -21.27 4.50 21.93
N GLU A 866 -21.15 5.54 21.10
CA GLU A 866 -20.12 6.59 21.21
C GLU A 866 -20.08 7.26 22.62
N ASP A 867 -21.25 7.51 23.21
CA ASP A 867 -21.39 8.08 24.57
C ASP A 867 -20.76 7.19 25.66
N ILE A 868 -20.71 5.88 25.41
CA ILE A 868 -20.04 4.88 26.24
C ILE A 868 -18.53 4.99 26.03
N CYS A 869 -18.05 5.03 24.78
CA CYS A 869 -16.62 5.14 24.46
C CYS A 869 -15.93 6.42 24.96
N ILE A 870 -16.68 7.52 25.05
CA ILE A 870 -16.19 8.80 25.60
C ILE A 870 -16.37 8.89 27.13
N GLY A 871 -17.27 8.09 27.71
CA GLY A 871 -17.61 8.13 29.14
C GLY A 871 -18.55 9.25 29.56
N TYR A 872 -19.32 9.83 28.64
CA TYR A 872 -20.19 10.99 28.92
C TYR A 872 -21.38 10.66 29.84
N ASP A 873 -21.87 9.41 29.82
CA ASP A 873 -22.97 8.96 30.69
C ASP A 873 -22.61 8.94 32.19
N TYR A 874 -21.33 9.16 32.53
CA TYR A 874 -20.80 9.03 33.89
C TYR A 874 -20.38 10.34 34.56
N ILE A 875 -20.52 11.51 33.91
CA ILE A 875 -20.24 12.80 34.57
C ILE A 875 -21.50 13.32 35.27
N PRO A 876 -21.60 13.30 36.62
CA PRO A 876 -22.69 13.96 37.31
C PRO A 876 -22.63 15.48 37.06
N GLU A 877 -23.78 16.11 36.76
CA GLU A 877 -23.93 17.56 36.52
C GLU A 877 -23.43 18.46 37.68
N ASP A 878 -23.12 17.90 38.85
CA ASP A 878 -22.55 18.61 40.01
C ASP A 878 -21.23 17.95 40.48
N PRO A 879 -20.09 18.68 40.42
CA PRO A 879 -18.77 18.19 40.82
C PRO A 879 -18.61 17.95 42.33
N ASN A 880 -19.64 18.17 43.15
CA ASN A 880 -19.63 17.87 44.59
C ASN A 880 -20.49 16.66 44.97
N THR A 881 -21.13 15.98 44.01
CA THR A 881 -21.94 14.78 44.29
C THR A 881 -21.08 13.53 44.26
N HIS A 882 -20.63 13.06 45.43
CA HIS A 882 -20.11 11.70 45.60
C HIS A 882 -21.27 10.70 45.50
N LEU A 883 -21.54 10.18 44.31
CA LEU A 883 -22.44 9.05 44.12
C LEU A 883 -21.61 7.77 44.18
N TYR A 884 -21.72 7.04 45.30
CA TYR A 884 -21.34 5.64 45.35
C TYR A 884 -22.27 4.88 44.40
N LEU A 885 -21.71 4.28 43.35
CA LEU A 885 -22.45 3.46 42.39
C LEU A 885 -23.11 2.26 43.11
N PRO A 886 -24.42 2.01 42.91
CA PRO A 886 -24.98 0.69 43.11
C PRO A 886 -24.66 -0.16 41.88
N ILE A 887 -23.97 -1.29 42.11
CA ILE A 887 -23.76 -2.39 41.17
C ILE A 887 -25.05 -2.64 40.38
N ILE A 888 -25.03 -2.33 39.07
CA ILE A 888 -26.12 -2.70 38.17
C ILE A 888 -25.91 -4.18 37.83
N LEU A 889 -26.48 -5.06 38.65
CA LEU A 889 -26.78 -6.43 38.23
C LEU A 889 -27.79 -6.34 37.08
N LYS A 890 -27.35 -6.53 35.83
CA LYS A 890 -28.28 -6.81 34.72
C LYS A 890 -28.79 -8.26 34.85
N PRO A 891 -30.08 -8.53 34.53
CA PRO A 891 -30.77 -9.78 34.81
C PRO A 891 -30.39 -10.96 33.91
#